data_AF-H3C3R3-F1
#
_entry.id   AF-H3C3R3-F1
#
_cell.length_a   1.000
_cell.length_b   1.000
_cell.length_c   1.000
_cell.angle_alpha   90.00
_cell.angle_beta   90.00
_cell.angle_gamma   90.00
#
_symmetry.space_group_name_H-M   'P 1'
#
loop_
_entity.id
_entity.type
_entity.pdbx_description
1 polymer ?
#
loop_
_entity_poly.entity_id
_entity_poly.type
_entity_poly.pdbx_seq_one_letter_code
_entity_poly.pdbx_strand_id
1 'polypeptide(L)'
;SEMANIEEFDEFVGKVDKISKIIKDLNSSEDGIQENAIKEANRHIAASDGRWRTKVSGTRINTSPPPLASQTLQTDSPENFMKAMKDDAEFRREKRLEKEKTATALKAQGNEAYAKEDFETAVKYYTEGLSVLQDMQPLYTNRAQAFIKLGKYQEAISDCEGALKCNEGCIKAHLHMGKAYLALKKYNESRKCFETILHLKPGQKNIVKEYLNQVDLQEERDNQELSARQELARGAAEARSIPLLLKKLSVPGQVPYYYCGGFAILSEAVGNCTSQTLFRLNNGFSIISSNDMVRRCLLPETKDPESRELCASVLKLWKVTCRGNAENLKILMECPISKQSIVELLTSEDAVVQQACLALLHVYSEMPYGRRLALDNLNVPILTKNLMYFTNLSPSEMGSAEKLFSSIHCKTRFCIQVRDVLTGAVVVPFTSILRNVSAFNQQTLPPLVSAVGRLARDNVNRCSVAHDPDCWTAFVDAISRCRACDYKDVLYALLGLIINLSTVTSPAIQKHAAALCVCCMDLLKDSNGDIVTRAAGVLSAVLPQSSEAVQHALQQNIVRVMHQLLKRDEPMTTKYAIQTLAACTAASRLAREELLKSDKKLSDLRHLLGSSCDETVSGNAALCCAHCLELEGISSRLLGTDIVPVLLRHAAADAANTDVQKNAAIALGKLCRSEPRHMDKLREMHGLEILHSCMKLIACS
;
A
#
# COMPACT_ATOMS: atom_id res chain seq x y z
N SER A 1 -44.39 21.11 37.39
CA SER A 1 -43.21 21.80 37.96
C SER A 1 -42.34 22.45 36.89
N GLU A 2 -42.85 22.76 35.70
CA GLU A 2 -42.12 23.58 34.71
C GLU A 2 -42.36 25.08 34.90
N MET A 3 -43.56 25.51 35.30
CA MET A 3 -43.84 26.93 35.58
C MET A 3 -43.05 27.47 36.79
N ALA A 4 -42.85 26.66 37.84
CA ALA A 4 -42.02 27.04 38.98
C ALA A 4 -40.53 27.22 38.63
N ASN A 5 -40.04 26.51 37.60
CA ASN A 5 -38.65 26.62 37.13
C ASN A 5 -38.42 27.86 36.27
N ILE A 6 -39.46 28.37 35.59
CA ILE A 6 -39.37 29.58 34.76
C ILE A 6 -39.38 30.83 35.64
N GLU A 7 -40.25 30.89 36.66
CA GLU A 7 -40.26 32.01 37.62
C GLU A 7 -38.95 32.07 38.44
N GLU A 8 -38.40 30.93 38.84
CA GLU A 8 -37.13 30.86 39.57
C GLU A 8 -35.93 31.25 38.68
N PHE A 9 -36.01 30.93 37.37
CA PHE A 9 -35.02 31.36 36.39
C PHE A 9 -35.09 32.86 36.09
N ASP A 10 -36.29 33.43 35.91
CA ASP A 10 -36.48 34.86 35.70
C ASP A 10 -36.09 35.68 36.94
N GLU A 11 -36.35 35.16 38.14
CA GLU A 11 -35.87 35.78 39.39
C GLU A 11 -34.35 35.73 39.50
N PHE A 12 -33.72 34.63 39.05
CA PHE A 12 -32.27 34.50 38.98
C PHE A 12 -31.65 35.47 37.96
N VAL A 13 -32.20 35.57 36.76
CA VAL A 13 -31.73 36.51 35.72
C VAL A 13 -31.88 37.95 36.21
N GLY A 14 -33.00 38.30 36.85
CA GLY A 14 -33.19 39.62 37.45
C GLY A 14 -32.19 39.96 38.58
N LYS A 15 -31.74 38.95 39.35
CA LYS A 15 -30.66 39.12 40.34
C LYS A 15 -29.30 39.32 39.66
N VAL A 16 -29.02 38.57 38.59
CA VAL A 16 -27.78 38.73 37.79
C VAL A 16 -27.72 40.13 37.18
N ASP A 17 -28.79 40.63 36.58
CA ASP A 17 -28.84 41.97 35.98
C ASP A 17 -28.63 43.08 37.00
N LYS A 18 -29.19 42.93 38.21
CA LYS A 18 -28.96 43.87 39.32
C LYS A 18 -27.48 43.89 39.75
N ILE A 19 -26.85 42.72 39.87
CA ILE A 19 -25.43 42.61 40.22
C ILE A 19 -24.55 43.17 39.10
N SER A 20 -24.86 42.88 37.85
CA SER A 20 -24.16 43.45 36.69
C SER A 20 -24.27 44.98 36.63
N LYS A 21 -25.42 45.54 37.01
CA LYS A 21 -25.59 47.00 37.12
C LYS A 21 -24.73 47.58 38.25
N ILE A 22 -24.70 46.95 39.42
CA ILE A 22 -23.83 47.38 40.53
C ILE A 22 -22.34 47.35 40.10
N ILE A 23 -21.90 46.30 39.41
CA ILE A 23 -20.52 46.19 38.89
C ILE A 23 -20.23 47.28 37.86
N LYS A 24 -21.20 47.61 37.00
CA LYS A 24 -21.05 48.69 36.02
C LYS A 24 -20.92 50.05 36.73
N ASP A 25 -21.77 50.32 37.71
CA ASP A 25 -21.79 51.59 38.45
C ASP A 25 -20.56 51.75 39.37
N LEU A 26 -20.00 50.64 39.87
CA LEU A 26 -18.70 50.60 40.58
C LEU A 26 -17.52 51.05 39.72
N ASN A 27 -17.63 50.90 38.40
CA ASN A 27 -16.60 51.33 37.44
C ASN A 27 -16.91 52.72 36.84
N SER A 28 -17.90 53.44 37.37
CA SER A 28 -18.22 54.80 36.95
C SER A 28 -17.15 55.79 37.41
N SER A 29 -16.86 56.79 36.56
CA SER A 29 -15.93 57.89 36.85
C SER A 29 -16.58 59.08 37.57
N GLU A 30 -17.87 58.99 37.95
CA GLU A 30 -18.54 59.95 38.83
C GLU A 30 -18.56 59.44 40.28
N ASP A 31 -17.86 60.14 41.18
CA ASP A 31 -17.65 59.75 42.59
C ASP A 31 -18.96 59.41 43.32
N GLY A 32 -20.03 60.18 43.10
CA GLY A 32 -21.32 59.97 43.77
C GLY A 32 -22.06 58.69 43.35
N ILE A 33 -21.89 58.25 42.10
CA ILE A 33 -22.47 57.00 41.58
C ILE A 33 -21.66 55.81 42.10
N GLN A 34 -20.33 55.93 42.05
CA GLN A 34 -19.43 54.89 42.54
C GLN A 34 -19.60 54.65 44.04
N GLU A 35 -19.68 55.70 44.86
CA GLU A 35 -19.85 55.57 46.31
C GLU A 35 -21.19 54.93 46.70
N ASN A 36 -22.27 55.24 45.97
CA ASN A 36 -23.56 54.60 46.15
C ASN A 36 -23.54 53.13 45.72
N ALA A 37 -22.84 52.79 44.63
CA ALA A 37 -22.67 51.41 44.19
C ALA A 37 -21.85 50.58 45.20
N ILE A 38 -20.84 51.17 45.85
CA ILE A 38 -20.09 50.53 46.95
C ILE A 38 -21.01 50.25 48.14
N LYS A 39 -21.84 51.22 48.55
CA LYS A 39 -22.79 51.05 49.66
C LYS A 39 -23.79 49.93 49.37
N GLU A 40 -24.32 49.88 48.14
CA GLU A 40 -25.28 48.86 47.72
C GLU A 40 -24.65 47.47 47.64
N ALA A 41 -23.42 47.35 47.12
CA ALA A 41 -22.67 46.10 47.09
C ALA A 41 -22.42 45.55 48.51
N ASN A 42 -22.00 46.41 49.44
CA ASN A 42 -21.76 46.04 50.83
C ASN A 42 -23.05 45.59 51.54
N ARG A 43 -24.19 46.21 51.22
CA ARG A 43 -25.51 45.81 51.74
C ARG A 43 -25.90 44.40 51.26
N HIS A 44 -25.61 44.07 50.00
CA HIS A 44 -25.86 42.72 49.46
C HIS A 44 -24.95 41.65 50.08
N ILE A 45 -23.69 41.99 50.38
CA ILE A 45 -22.76 41.09 51.07
C ILE A 45 -23.23 40.84 52.51
N ALA A 46 -23.63 41.90 53.24
CA ALA A 46 -24.12 41.79 54.61
C ALA A 46 -25.44 41.01 54.74
N ALA A 47 -26.30 41.06 53.71
CA ALA A 47 -27.54 40.29 53.66
C ALA A 47 -27.33 38.79 53.38
N SER A 48 -26.11 38.37 52.98
CA SER A 48 -25.79 37.00 52.57
C SER A 48 -25.20 36.12 53.68
N ASP A 49 -25.33 36.49 54.95
CA ASP A 49 -24.76 35.74 56.10
C ASP A 49 -25.48 34.41 56.43
N GLY A 50 -26.17 33.83 55.45
CA GLY A 50 -26.73 32.49 55.47
C GLY A 50 -25.68 31.45 55.07
N ARG A 51 -25.37 30.54 56.01
CA ARG A 51 -24.44 29.42 55.87
C ARG A 51 -24.73 28.54 54.64
N TRP A 52 -24.11 28.81 53.50
CA TRP A 52 -24.13 27.93 52.33
C TRP A 52 -23.33 26.66 52.62
N ARG A 53 -24.01 25.57 53.04
CA ARG A 53 -23.45 24.23 52.92
C ARG A 53 -23.59 23.78 51.47
N THR A 54 -22.57 24.00 50.67
CA THR A 54 -22.44 23.30 49.40
C THR A 54 -22.32 21.79 49.66
N LYS A 55 -23.29 21.00 49.19
CA LYS A 55 -23.09 19.56 48.96
C LYS A 55 -22.11 19.44 47.79
N VAL A 56 -20.81 19.48 48.08
CA VAL A 56 -19.75 19.29 47.07
C VAL A 56 -19.42 17.81 46.99
N SER A 57 -19.72 17.23 45.85
CA SER A 57 -18.95 16.14 45.27
C SER A 57 -17.70 16.73 44.61
N GLY A 58 -16.51 16.31 45.05
CA GLY A 58 -15.41 16.03 44.11
C GLY A 58 -14.26 17.03 43.94
N THR A 59 -14.28 18.25 44.46
CA THR A 59 -13.02 19.04 44.55
C THR A 59 -12.35 18.72 45.88
N ARG A 60 -11.28 17.91 45.83
CA ARG A 60 -10.39 17.65 46.97
C ARG A 60 -9.81 18.99 47.44
N ILE A 61 -10.47 19.59 48.42
CA ILE A 61 -9.90 20.63 49.28
C ILE A 61 -8.61 20.05 49.84
N ASN A 62 -7.53 20.83 49.76
CA ASN A 62 -6.24 20.47 50.31
C ASN A 62 -6.38 20.13 51.81
N THR A 63 -6.26 18.85 52.18
CA THR A 63 -6.32 18.38 53.58
C THR A 63 -5.01 18.63 54.33
N SER A 64 -4.01 19.21 53.67
CA SER A 64 -2.73 19.59 54.27
C SER A 64 -2.32 20.96 53.69
N PRO A 65 -2.99 22.05 54.12
CA PRO A 65 -2.48 23.38 53.82
C PRO A 65 -1.03 23.48 54.35
N PRO A 66 -0.15 24.27 53.70
CA PRO A 66 1.13 24.63 54.29
C PRO A 66 0.87 25.18 55.70
N PRO A 67 1.82 25.09 56.64
CA PRO A 67 1.65 25.74 57.93
C PRO A 67 1.45 27.23 57.69
N LEU A 68 0.20 27.67 57.74
CA LEU A 68 -0.18 29.07 57.72
C LEU A 68 0.33 29.62 59.05
N ALA A 69 1.53 30.20 58.99
CA ALA A 69 1.90 31.22 59.94
C ALA A 69 0.74 32.21 59.92
N SER A 70 0.11 32.37 61.08
CA SER A 70 -0.98 33.30 61.34
C SER A 70 -0.56 34.71 60.95
N GLN A 71 -0.81 35.06 59.70
CA GLN A 71 -0.82 36.42 59.19
C GLN A 71 -2.18 36.61 58.54
N THR A 72 -2.99 37.40 59.21
CA THR A 72 -4.19 38.06 58.72
C THR A 72 -3.90 38.56 57.30
N LEU A 73 -4.43 37.89 56.28
CA LEU A 73 -4.35 38.35 54.90
C LEU A 73 -5.29 39.55 54.77
N GLN A 74 -4.78 40.73 55.11
CA GLN A 74 -5.25 41.99 54.57
C GLN A 74 -5.01 41.96 53.06
N THR A 75 -5.99 41.48 52.29
CA THR A 75 -5.99 41.63 50.84
C THR A 75 -6.53 43.01 50.47
N ASP A 76 -5.82 44.06 50.90
CA ASP A 76 -6.24 45.46 50.67
C ASP A 76 -5.75 46.00 49.31
N SER A 77 -5.21 45.15 48.42
CA SER A 77 -4.84 45.54 47.05
C SER A 77 -5.00 44.37 46.06
N PRO A 78 -5.60 44.61 44.86
CA PRO A 78 -5.65 43.64 43.76
C PRO A 78 -4.27 43.04 43.39
N GLU A 79 -3.19 43.79 43.57
CA GLU A 79 -1.83 43.36 43.25
C GLU A 79 -1.33 42.24 44.17
N ASN A 80 -1.66 42.31 45.46
CA ASN A 80 -1.29 41.28 46.45
C ASN A 80 -2.05 39.96 46.20
N PHE A 81 -3.31 40.04 45.78
CA PHE A 81 -4.10 38.89 45.38
C PHE A 81 -3.54 38.21 44.13
N MET A 82 -3.19 39.00 43.10
CA MET A 82 -2.57 38.48 41.87
C MET A 82 -1.21 37.83 42.14
N LYS A 83 -0.41 38.39 43.06
CA LYS A 83 0.85 37.79 43.50
C LYS A 83 0.64 36.45 44.20
N ALA A 84 -0.27 36.37 45.17
CA ALA A 84 -0.56 35.12 45.87
C ALA A 84 -1.12 34.03 44.93
N MET A 85 -1.95 34.39 43.96
CA MET A 85 -2.43 33.47 42.92
C MET A 85 -1.30 32.96 42.02
N LYS A 86 -0.34 33.82 41.67
CA LYS A 86 0.83 33.44 40.89
C LYS A 86 1.70 32.45 41.67
N ASP A 87 1.98 32.73 42.94
CA ASP A 87 2.81 31.88 43.81
C ASP A 87 2.15 30.49 44.03
N ASP A 88 0.82 30.42 44.23
CA ASP A 88 0.08 29.15 44.31
C ASP A 88 0.10 28.38 42.98
N ALA A 89 -0.06 29.08 41.84
CA ALA A 89 0.03 28.46 40.52
C ALA A 89 1.42 27.89 40.24
N GLU A 90 2.49 28.59 40.65
CA GLU A 90 3.87 28.15 40.53
C GLU A 90 4.14 26.93 41.42
N PHE A 91 3.71 26.95 42.68
CA PHE A 91 3.82 25.79 43.58
C PHE A 91 3.09 24.55 43.05
N ARG A 92 1.86 24.71 42.51
CA ARG A 92 1.11 23.62 41.86
C ARG A 92 1.83 23.07 40.63
N ARG A 93 2.44 23.95 39.83
CA ARG A 93 3.25 23.58 38.65
C ARG A 93 4.48 22.78 39.07
N GLU A 94 5.23 23.21 40.07
CA GLU A 94 6.41 22.50 40.58
C GLU A 94 6.06 21.10 41.10
N LYS A 95 5.00 21.00 41.90
CA LYS A 95 4.51 19.71 42.41
C LYS A 95 4.06 18.78 41.28
N ARG A 96 3.41 19.33 40.24
CA ARG A 96 3.00 18.55 39.05
C ARG A 96 4.21 18.06 38.26
N LEU A 97 5.24 18.90 38.11
CA LEU A 97 6.49 18.56 37.43
C LEU A 97 7.23 17.43 38.15
N GLU A 98 7.27 17.47 39.49
CA GLU A 98 7.91 16.40 40.26
C GLU A 98 7.16 15.07 40.11
N LYS A 99 5.83 15.09 40.22
CA LYS A 99 4.99 13.91 39.95
C LYS A 99 5.19 13.36 38.54
N GLU A 100 5.34 14.24 37.55
CA GLU A 100 5.57 13.85 36.16
C GLU A 100 6.95 13.19 35.97
N LYS A 101 7.99 13.67 36.64
CA LYS A 101 9.31 13.02 36.66
C LYS A 101 9.22 11.62 37.27
N THR A 102 8.59 11.49 38.44
CA THR A 102 8.43 10.19 39.10
C THR A 102 7.62 9.22 38.25
N ALA A 103 6.48 9.65 37.71
CA ALA A 103 5.64 8.82 36.84
C ALA A 103 6.36 8.42 35.54
N THR A 104 7.20 9.31 34.99
CA THR A 104 8.02 9.00 33.81
C THR A 104 9.10 7.97 34.11
N ALA A 105 9.75 8.04 35.28
CA ALA A 105 10.70 7.03 35.72
C ALA A 105 10.04 5.66 35.91
N LEU A 106 8.87 5.61 36.57
CA LEU A 106 8.08 4.39 36.75
C LEU A 106 7.61 3.81 35.41
N LYS A 107 7.19 4.66 34.46
CA LYS A 107 6.89 4.25 33.08
C LYS A 107 8.11 3.60 32.42
N ALA A 108 9.31 4.17 32.59
CA ALA A 108 10.52 3.62 32.00
C ALA A 108 10.87 2.24 32.59
N GLN A 109 10.74 2.07 33.91
CA GLN A 109 10.92 0.78 34.57
C GLN A 109 9.89 -0.26 34.10
N GLY A 110 8.63 0.15 33.95
CA GLY A 110 7.58 -0.70 33.38
C GLY A 110 7.87 -1.10 31.93
N ASN A 111 8.39 -0.18 31.11
CA ASN A 111 8.80 -0.48 29.73
C ASN A 111 9.98 -1.47 29.69
N GLU A 112 10.93 -1.35 30.61
CA GLU A 112 12.07 -2.28 30.72
C GLU A 112 11.60 -3.68 31.11
N ALA A 113 10.73 -3.79 32.12
CA ALA A 113 10.13 -5.07 32.52
C ALA A 113 9.33 -5.69 31.36
N TYR A 114 8.54 -4.87 30.64
CA TYR A 114 7.79 -5.33 29.47
C TYR A 114 8.72 -5.86 28.36
N ALA A 115 9.85 -5.21 28.12
CA ALA A 115 10.84 -5.66 27.14
C ALA A 115 11.51 -6.99 27.52
N LYS A 116 11.56 -7.31 28.82
CA LYS A 116 12.01 -8.60 29.36
C LYS A 116 10.91 -9.67 29.41
N GLU A 117 9.73 -9.38 28.85
CA GLU A 117 8.53 -10.22 28.90
C GLU A 117 7.99 -10.50 30.32
N ASP A 118 8.45 -9.75 31.33
CA ASP A 118 7.90 -9.77 32.69
C ASP A 118 6.71 -8.80 32.78
N PHE A 119 5.55 -9.28 32.31
CA PHE A 119 4.35 -8.47 32.18
C PHE A 119 3.70 -8.13 33.53
N GLU A 120 3.81 -9.01 34.53
CA GLU A 120 3.34 -8.77 35.90
C GLU A 120 4.08 -7.60 36.56
N THR A 121 5.41 -7.59 36.48
CA THR A 121 6.23 -6.48 37.00
C THR A 121 5.98 -5.20 36.22
N ALA A 122 5.81 -5.28 34.90
CA ALA A 122 5.45 -4.12 34.08
C ALA A 122 4.12 -3.50 34.54
N VAL A 123 3.08 -4.33 34.76
CA VAL A 123 1.78 -3.88 35.29
C VAL A 123 1.95 -3.19 36.64
N LYS A 124 2.79 -3.73 37.54
CA LYS A 124 3.06 -3.13 38.85
C LYS A 124 3.63 -1.71 38.71
N TYR A 125 4.70 -1.54 37.94
CA TYR A 125 5.31 -0.22 37.75
C TYR A 125 4.39 0.79 37.05
N TYR A 126 3.60 0.36 36.05
CA TYR A 126 2.62 1.26 35.45
C TYR A 126 1.51 1.66 36.43
N THR A 127 1.08 0.74 37.30
CA THR A 127 0.09 1.01 38.34
C THR A 127 0.62 2.00 39.38
N GLU A 128 1.87 1.83 39.80
CA GLU A 128 2.56 2.79 40.66
C GLU A 128 2.67 4.17 39.97
N GLY A 129 3.01 4.21 38.68
CA GLY A 129 3.02 5.45 37.91
C GLY A 129 1.65 6.15 37.89
N LEU A 130 0.57 5.40 37.71
CA LEU A 130 -0.80 5.93 37.70
C LEU A 130 -1.28 6.39 39.07
N SER A 131 -0.74 5.82 40.16
CA SER A 131 -1.04 6.29 41.52
C SER A 131 -0.40 7.64 41.80
N VAL A 132 0.77 7.91 41.21
CA VAL A 132 1.44 9.22 41.22
C VAL A 132 0.72 10.21 40.32
N LEU A 133 0.34 9.77 39.11
CA LEU A 133 -0.21 10.63 38.07
C LEU A 133 -1.29 9.95 37.21
N GLN A 134 -2.55 10.24 37.53
CA GLN A 134 -3.73 9.58 36.97
C GLN A 134 -4.12 10.04 35.56
N ASP A 135 -3.63 11.18 35.09
CA ASP A 135 -3.93 11.79 33.78
C ASP A 135 -2.83 11.53 32.73
N MET A 136 -1.94 10.56 32.97
CA MET A 136 -0.85 10.21 32.07
C MET A 136 -1.23 9.08 31.10
N GLN A 137 -1.84 9.45 29.96
CA GLN A 137 -2.32 8.55 28.91
C GLN A 137 -1.37 7.36 28.57
N PRO A 138 -0.04 7.55 28.40
CA PRO A 138 0.86 6.46 28.04
C PRO A 138 0.90 5.29 29.05
N LEU A 139 0.73 5.58 30.34
CA LEU A 139 0.75 4.55 31.38
C LEU A 139 -0.43 3.59 31.24
N TYR A 140 -1.63 4.11 31.00
CA TYR A 140 -2.81 3.30 30.72
C TYR A 140 -2.63 2.42 29.49
N THR A 141 -2.16 2.99 28.36
CA THR A 141 -2.00 2.18 27.14
C THR A 141 -0.94 1.11 27.28
N ASN A 142 0.15 1.39 28.00
CA ASN A 142 1.21 0.42 28.21
C ASN A 142 0.78 -0.69 29.18
N ARG A 143 0.01 -0.35 30.22
CA ARG A 143 -0.57 -1.33 31.15
C ARG A 143 -1.64 -2.18 30.48
N ALA A 144 -2.51 -1.60 29.64
CA ALA A 144 -3.46 -2.35 28.82
C ALA A 144 -2.76 -3.37 27.92
N GLN A 145 -1.65 -2.97 27.29
CA GLN A 145 -0.86 -3.86 26.46
C GLN A 145 -0.27 -5.04 27.27
N ALA A 146 0.24 -4.79 28.48
CA ALA A 146 0.70 -5.84 29.38
C ALA A 146 -0.44 -6.77 29.83
N PHE A 147 -1.62 -6.22 30.16
CA PHE A 147 -2.80 -7.02 30.50
C PHE A 147 -3.25 -7.93 29.35
N ILE A 148 -3.20 -7.48 28.09
CA ILE A 148 -3.48 -8.32 26.93
C ILE A 148 -2.52 -9.52 26.86
N LYS A 149 -1.23 -9.30 27.16
CA LYS A 149 -0.22 -10.37 27.19
C LYS A 149 -0.48 -11.38 28.31
N LEU A 150 -1.05 -10.93 29.42
CA LEU A 150 -1.48 -11.75 30.55
C LEU A 150 -2.85 -12.43 30.35
N GLY A 151 -3.54 -12.19 29.22
CA GLY A 151 -4.90 -12.70 29.00
C GLY A 151 -5.99 -11.97 29.81
N LYS A 152 -5.65 -10.86 30.47
CA LYS A 152 -6.55 -10.02 31.29
C LYS A 152 -7.26 -8.98 30.43
N TYR A 153 -8.12 -9.45 29.52
CA TYR A 153 -8.69 -8.60 28.47
C TYR A 153 -9.68 -7.54 28.99
N GLN A 154 -10.43 -7.83 30.05
CA GLN A 154 -11.41 -6.90 30.59
C GLN A 154 -10.73 -5.72 31.29
N GLU A 155 -9.64 -5.98 32.00
CA GLU A 155 -8.78 -4.96 32.62
C GLU A 155 -8.09 -4.11 31.56
N ALA A 156 -7.62 -4.73 30.46
CA ALA A 156 -7.06 -4.00 29.34
C ALA A 156 -8.08 -3.04 28.69
N ILE A 157 -9.35 -3.44 28.56
CA ILE A 157 -10.42 -2.57 28.05
C ILE A 157 -10.64 -1.38 29.00
N SER A 158 -10.71 -1.63 30.31
CA SER A 158 -10.86 -0.57 31.31
C SER A 158 -9.71 0.45 31.27
N ASP A 159 -8.48 -0.02 31.05
CA ASP A 159 -7.33 0.87 30.89
C ASP A 159 -7.38 1.66 29.57
N CYS A 160 -7.87 1.04 28.48
CA CYS A 160 -8.06 1.75 27.22
C CYS A 160 -9.12 2.86 27.35
N GLU A 161 -10.23 2.60 28.05
CA GLU A 161 -11.24 3.63 28.36
C GLU A 161 -10.64 4.75 29.22
N GLY A 162 -9.78 4.41 30.20
CA GLY A 162 -9.03 5.40 30.98
C GLY A 162 -8.09 6.26 30.13
N ALA A 163 -7.37 5.64 29.18
CA ALA A 163 -6.53 6.35 28.22
C ALA A 163 -7.35 7.29 27.32
N LEU A 164 -8.53 6.87 26.86
CA LEU A 164 -9.42 7.66 26.03
C LEU A 164 -10.04 8.84 26.78
N LYS A 165 -10.29 8.71 28.10
CA LYS A 165 -10.66 9.84 28.96
C LYS A 165 -9.56 10.90 29.06
N CYS A 166 -8.30 10.49 28.98
CA CYS A 166 -7.16 11.43 28.97
C CYS A 166 -6.97 12.07 27.59
N ASN A 167 -7.19 11.30 26.52
CA ASN A 167 -7.09 11.75 25.14
C ASN A 167 -7.95 10.87 24.23
N GLU A 168 -9.08 11.41 23.77
CA GLU A 168 -10.03 10.71 22.90
C GLU A 168 -9.42 10.29 21.56
N GLY A 169 -8.39 11.00 21.08
CA GLY A 169 -7.67 10.68 19.85
C GLY A 169 -6.60 9.58 19.99
N CYS A 170 -6.55 8.86 21.11
CA CYS A 170 -5.49 7.88 21.36
C CYS A 170 -5.65 6.60 20.51
N ILE A 171 -4.97 6.56 19.35
CA ILE A 171 -4.96 5.41 18.44
C ILE A 171 -4.52 4.12 19.14
N LYS A 172 -3.53 4.18 20.05
CA LYS A 172 -3.04 3.00 20.77
C LYS A 172 -4.12 2.40 21.66
N ALA A 173 -4.94 3.22 22.32
CA ALA A 173 -6.04 2.75 23.16
C ALA A 173 -7.08 2.00 22.31
N HIS A 174 -7.54 2.56 21.19
CA HIS A 174 -8.44 1.87 20.27
C HIS A 174 -7.84 0.56 19.73
N LEU A 175 -6.54 0.55 19.41
CA LEU A 175 -5.86 -0.65 18.92
C LEU A 175 -5.84 -1.78 19.97
N HIS A 176 -5.46 -1.48 21.21
CA HIS A 176 -5.41 -2.45 22.29
C HIS A 176 -6.82 -2.92 22.68
N MET A 177 -7.77 -2.00 22.75
CA MET A 177 -9.19 -2.29 23.02
C MET A 177 -9.79 -3.22 21.96
N GLY A 178 -9.55 -2.94 20.68
CA GLY A 178 -9.99 -3.81 19.58
C GLY A 178 -9.41 -5.22 19.66
N LYS A 179 -8.13 -5.36 20.03
CA LYS A 179 -7.47 -6.66 20.26
C LYS A 179 -8.06 -7.41 21.46
N ALA A 180 -8.33 -6.70 22.56
CA ALA A 180 -8.96 -7.29 23.75
C ALA A 180 -10.39 -7.76 23.46
N TYR A 181 -11.20 -6.96 22.76
CA TYR A 181 -12.54 -7.36 22.32
C TYR A 181 -12.52 -8.57 21.38
N LEU A 182 -11.56 -8.63 20.45
CA LEU A 182 -11.37 -9.79 19.57
C LEU A 182 -11.07 -11.06 20.37
N ALA A 183 -10.18 -10.98 21.36
CA ALA A 183 -9.85 -12.12 22.22
C ALA A 183 -11.05 -12.59 23.06
N LEU A 184 -11.95 -11.68 23.44
CA LEU A 184 -13.22 -11.98 24.11
C LEU A 184 -14.34 -12.43 23.14
N LYS A 185 -14.05 -12.59 21.84
CA LYS A 185 -15.03 -12.92 20.79
C LYS A 185 -16.17 -11.90 20.64
N LYS A 186 -15.92 -10.65 21.04
CA LYS A 186 -16.82 -9.50 20.85
C LYS A 186 -16.47 -8.81 19.52
N TYR A 187 -16.84 -9.44 18.41
CA TYR A 187 -16.37 -9.05 17.07
C TYR A 187 -16.87 -7.67 16.63
N ASN A 188 -18.13 -7.33 16.93
CA ASN A 188 -18.71 -6.03 16.57
C ASN A 188 -18.00 -4.86 17.28
N GLU A 189 -17.72 -5.01 18.56
CA GLU A 189 -16.98 -4.05 19.37
C GLU A 189 -15.53 -3.92 18.89
N SER A 190 -14.91 -5.05 18.52
CA SER A 190 -13.57 -5.07 17.93
C SER A 190 -13.51 -4.28 16.61
N ARG A 191 -14.46 -4.48 15.70
CA ARG A 191 -14.55 -3.74 14.42
C ARG A 191 -14.68 -2.25 14.63
N LYS A 192 -15.62 -1.82 15.50
CA LYS A 192 -15.83 -0.40 15.84
C LYS A 192 -14.53 0.27 16.32
N CYS A 193 -13.74 -0.44 17.13
CA CYS A 193 -12.44 0.07 17.59
C CYS A 193 -11.47 0.31 16.42
N PHE A 194 -11.34 -0.65 15.50
CA PHE A 194 -10.43 -0.52 14.35
C PHE A 194 -10.93 0.50 13.32
N GLU A 195 -12.23 0.60 13.08
CA GLU A 195 -12.84 1.61 12.20
C GLU A 195 -12.60 3.03 12.75
N THR A 196 -12.67 3.22 14.06
CA THR A 196 -12.37 4.51 14.70
C THR A 196 -10.93 4.97 14.41
N ILE A 197 -9.97 4.03 14.35
CA ILE A 197 -8.57 4.36 13.98
C ILE A 197 -8.50 4.93 12.55
N LEU A 198 -9.32 4.44 11.63
CA LEU A 198 -9.38 4.93 10.26
C LEU A 198 -9.87 6.38 10.20
N HIS A 199 -10.87 6.73 11.02
CA HIS A 199 -11.38 8.09 11.13
C HIS A 199 -10.32 9.04 11.73
N LEU A 200 -9.60 8.60 12.76
CA LEU A 200 -8.55 9.41 13.41
C LEU A 200 -7.31 9.59 12.55
N LYS A 201 -6.93 8.58 11.76
CA LYS A 201 -5.73 8.62 10.92
C LYS A 201 -5.94 7.87 9.60
N PRO A 202 -6.48 8.56 8.57
CA PRO A 202 -6.76 7.94 7.26
C PRO A 202 -5.53 7.30 6.59
N GLY A 203 -4.33 7.80 6.88
CA GLY A 203 -3.06 7.24 6.38
C GLY A 203 -2.72 5.82 6.87
N GLN A 204 -3.43 5.27 7.86
CA GLN A 204 -3.20 3.91 8.39
C GLN A 204 -4.15 2.84 7.82
N LYS A 205 -4.87 3.15 6.73
CA LYS A 205 -5.87 2.27 6.11
C LYS A 205 -5.42 0.82 5.90
N ASN A 206 -4.18 0.59 5.48
CA ASN A 206 -3.67 -0.75 5.21
C ASN A 206 -3.56 -1.61 6.49
N ILE A 207 -3.10 -1.02 7.59
CA ILE A 207 -2.93 -1.71 8.88
C ILE A 207 -4.31 -1.99 9.51
N VAL A 208 -5.22 -1.02 9.46
CA VAL A 208 -6.59 -1.18 9.96
C VAL A 208 -7.33 -2.27 9.20
N LYS A 209 -7.22 -2.29 7.87
CA LYS A 209 -7.81 -3.33 7.03
C LYS A 209 -7.30 -4.73 7.40
N GLU A 210 -6.03 -4.84 7.79
CA GLU A 210 -5.47 -6.10 8.27
C GLU A 210 -6.09 -6.56 9.60
N TYR A 211 -6.30 -5.66 10.55
CA TYR A 211 -7.00 -6.01 11.79
C TYR A 211 -8.46 -6.39 11.56
N LEU A 212 -9.19 -5.66 10.71
CA LEU A 212 -10.57 -6.00 10.35
C LEU A 212 -10.65 -7.39 9.72
N ASN A 213 -9.76 -7.70 8.76
CA ASN A 213 -9.68 -9.03 8.18
C ASN A 213 -9.38 -10.13 9.23
N GLN A 214 -8.59 -9.84 10.26
CA GLN A 214 -8.36 -10.80 11.36
C GLN A 214 -9.63 -11.05 12.17
N VAL A 215 -10.44 -10.01 12.40
CA VAL A 215 -11.75 -10.15 13.06
C VAL A 215 -12.67 -11.03 12.22
N ASP A 216 -12.80 -10.74 10.91
CA ASP A 216 -13.60 -11.53 9.96
C ASP A 216 -13.22 -13.01 9.99
N LEU A 217 -11.91 -13.30 9.90
CA LEU A 217 -11.41 -14.67 9.87
C LEU A 217 -11.67 -15.42 11.18
N GLN A 218 -11.52 -14.74 12.33
CA GLN A 218 -11.75 -15.36 13.64
C GLN A 218 -13.23 -15.61 13.90
N GLU A 219 -14.10 -14.67 13.53
CA GLU A 219 -15.56 -14.81 13.62
C GLU A 219 -16.07 -15.95 12.75
N GLU A 220 -15.62 -15.99 11.49
CA GLU A 220 -15.94 -17.07 10.56
C GLU A 220 -15.48 -18.43 11.10
N ARG A 221 -14.24 -18.52 11.62
CA ARG A 221 -13.74 -19.75 12.23
C ARG A 221 -14.63 -20.24 13.38
N ASP A 222 -14.96 -19.34 14.30
CA ASP A 222 -15.74 -19.69 15.49
C ASP A 222 -17.18 -20.11 15.12
N ASN A 223 -17.78 -19.48 14.10
CA ASN A 223 -19.07 -19.87 13.53
C ASN A 223 -19.03 -21.26 12.88
N GLN A 224 -18.01 -21.54 12.07
CA GLN A 224 -17.80 -22.84 11.44
C GLN A 224 -17.65 -23.96 12.48
N GLU A 225 -16.86 -23.72 13.54
CA GLU A 225 -16.66 -24.69 14.62
C GLU A 225 -17.95 -24.95 15.40
N LEU A 226 -18.72 -23.90 15.70
CA LEU A 226 -20.01 -24.04 16.37
C LEU A 226 -20.98 -24.88 15.53
N SER A 227 -21.11 -24.57 14.23
CA SER A 227 -21.95 -25.32 13.30
C SER A 227 -21.54 -26.80 13.22
N ALA A 228 -20.24 -27.06 13.06
CA ALA A 228 -19.69 -28.41 12.98
C ALA A 228 -19.97 -29.24 14.24
N ARG A 229 -19.81 -28.64 15.43
CA ARG A 229 -20.12 -29.32 16.71
C ARG A 229 -21.61 -29.62 16.84
N GLN A 230 -22.49 -28.71 16.39
CA GLN A 230 -23.93 -28.94 16.41
C GLN A 230 -24.36 -30.08 15.47
N GLU A 231 -23.81 -30.14 14.26
CA GLU A 231 -24.09 -31.25 13.33
C GLU A 231 -23.60 -32.60 13.86
N LEU A 232 -22.41 -32.63 14.48
CA LEU A 232 -21.90 -33.84 15.12
C LEU A 232 -22.81 -34.28 16.28
N ALA A 233 -23.28 -33.34 17.10
CA ALA A 233 -24.21 -33.61 18.19
C ALA A 233 -25.58 -34.13 17.71
N ARG A 234 -26.08 -33.64 16.57
CA ARG A 234 -27.29 -34.15 15.91
C ARG A 234 -27.11 -35.57 15.35
N GLY A 235 -25.88 -36.03 15.20
CA GLY A 235 -25.58 -37.40 14.84
C GLY A 235 -25.70 -37.71 13.35
N ALA A 236 -25.55 -36.71 12.49
CA ALA A 236 -25.52 -36.91 11.03
C ALA A 236 -24.46 -37.95 10.64
N ALA A 237 -24.82 -38.89 9.77
CA ALA A 237 -23.96 -40.03 9.40
C ALA A 237 -22.62 -39.56 8.79
N GLU A 238 -22.67 -38.52 7.95
CA GLU A 238 -21.50 -37.88 7.33
C GLU A 238 -20.59 -37.21 8.38
N ALA A 239 -21.16 -36.53 9.37
CA ALA A 239 -20.38 -35.90 10.44
C ALA A 239 -19.68 -36.94 11.34
N ARG A 240 -20.32 -38.09 11.58
CA ARG A 240 -19.75 -39.20 12.39
C ARG A 240 -18.69 -39.99 11.64
N SER A 241 -18.73 -40.03 10.32
CA SER A 241 -17.77 -40.80 9.53
C SER A 241 -16.34 -40.22 9.64
N ILE A 242 -16.21 -38.89 9.70
CA ILE A 242 -14.90 -38.21 9.75
C ILE A 242 -14.06 -38.64 10.98
N PRO A 243 -14.53 -38.52 12.24
CA PRO A 243 -13.76 -39.00 13.39
C PRO A 243 -13.43 -40.50 13.33
N LEU A 244 -14.36 -41.33 12.82
CA LEU A 244 -14.16 -42.78 12.72
C LEU A 244 -13.07 -43.14 11.71
N LEU A 245 -13.05 -42.50 10.55
CA LEU A 245 -12.04 -42.69 9.52
C LEU A 245 -10.66 -42.22 10.02
N LEU A 246 -10.58 -41.07 10.67
CA LEU A 246 -9.34 -40.56 11.26
C LEU A 246 -8.78 -41.52 12.31
N LYS A 247 -9.63 -42.09 13.17
CA LYS A 247 -9.22 -43.10 14.15
C LYS A 247 -8.66 -44.36 13.47
N LYS A 248 -9.25 -44.83 12.38
CA LYS A 248 -8.72 -45.98 11.61
C LYS A 248 -7.35 -45.63 11.00
N LEU A 249 -7.23 -44.46 10.39
CA LEU A 249 -6.00 -44.00 9.74
C LEU A 249 -4.85 -43.69 10.72
N SER A 250 -5.15 -43.50 12.01
CA SER A 250 -4.11 -43.29 13.04
C SER A 250 -3.30 -44.54 13.41
N VAL A 251 -3.72 -45.74 12.97
CA VAL A 251 -3.03 -46.99 13.29
C VAL A 251 -1.66 -47.03 12.58
N PRO A 252 -0.53 -47.13 13.31
CA PRO A 252 0.79 -47.15 12.70
C PRO A 252 1.12 -48.52 12.08
N GLY A 253 2.17 -48.58 11.27
CA GLY A 253 2.72 -49.83 10.74
C GLY A 253 1.94 -50.50 9.60
N GLN A 254 0.88 -49.86 9.09
CA GLN A 254 0.15 -50.34 7.91
C GLN A 254 0.93 -50.10 6.61
N VAL A 255 0.55 -50.83 5.55
CA VAL A 255 1.14 -50.71 4.19
C VAL A 255 0.70 -49.42 3.48
N PRO A 256 1.45 -48.88 2.51
CA PRO A 256 1.09 -47.63 1.81
C PRO A 256 -0.34 -47.62 1.24
N TYR A 257 -0.77 -48.70 0.57
CA TYR A 257 -2.11 -48.80 -0.02
C TYR A 257 -3.26 -48.70 1.00
N TYR A 258 -3.04 -49.12 2.25
CA TYR A 258 -4.03 -48.94 3.32
C TYR A 258 -4.33 -47.45 3.53
N TYR A 259 -3.28 -46.64 3.58
CA TYR A 259 -3.42 -45.19 3.72
C TYR A 259 -3.92 -44.53 2.44
N CYS A 260 -3.50 -44.98 1.25
CA CYS A 260 -4.03 -44.48 -0.03
C CYS A 260 -5.56 -44.61 -0.08
N GLY A 261 -6.08 -45.83 0.15
CA GLY A 261 -7.51 -46.09 0.15
C GLY A 261 -8.24 -45.31 1.25
N GLY A 262 -7.66 -45.27 2.46
CA GLY A 262 -8.25 -44.52 3.57
C GLY A 262 -8.31 -43.01 3.33
N PHE A 263 -7.26 -42.40 2.77
CA PHE A 263 -7.25 -40.99 2.41
C PHE A 263 -8.13 -40.67 1.20
N ALA A 264 -8.31 -41.59 0.26
CA ALA A 264 -9.28 -41.44 -0.84
C ALA A 264 -10.71 -41.35 -0.29
N ILE A 265 -11.11 -42.30 0.56
CA ILE A 265 -12.44 -42.30 1.23
C ILE A 265 -12.61 -41.04 2.08
N LEU A 266 -11.57 -40.65 2.84
CA LEU A 266 -11.63 -39.44 3.66
C LEU A 266 -11.75 -38.18 2.81
N SER A 267 -11.09 -38.11 1.65
CA SER A 267 -11.21 -36.98 0.72
C SER A 267 -12.61 -36.85 0.15
N GLU A 268 -13.30 -37.98 -0.12
CA GLU A 268 -14.69 -37.97 -0.56
C GLU A 268 -15.65 -37.55 0.57
N ALA A 269 -15.36 -37.97 1.80
CA ALA A 269 -16.16 -37.60 2.96
C ALA A 269 -16.00 -36.12 3.36
N VAL A 270 -14.84 -35.51 3.06
CA VAL A 270 -14.58 -34.07 3.30
C VAL A 270 -15.07 -33.23 2.12
N GLY A 271 -16.38 -33.24 1.87
CA GLY A 271 -16.97 -32.56 0.70
C GLY A 271 -17.42 -31.12 0.92
N ASN A 272 -17.54 -30.67 2.19
CA ASN A 272 -18.15 -29.39 2.53
C ASN A 272 -17.47 -28.70 3.75
N CYS A 273 -17.87 -27.47 4.05
CA CYS A 273 -17.27 -26.68 5.12
C CYS A 273 -17.36 -27.36 6.51
N THR A 274 -18.49 -28.00 6.81
CA THR A 274 -18.68 -28.72 8.10
C THR A 274 -17.72 -29.90 8.23
N SER A 275 -17.65 -30.78 7.22
CA SER A 275 -16.75 -31.93 7.22
C SER A 275 -15.26 -31.54 7.22
N GLN A 276 -14.88 -30.46 6.52
CA GLN A 276 -13.54 -29.87 6.61
C GLN A 276 -13.19 -29.39 8.02
N THR A 277 -14.17 -28.79 8.71
CA THR A 277 -14.01 -28.30 10.08
C THR A 277 -13.94 -29.46 11.07
N LEU A 278 -14.76 -30.50 10.89
CA LEU A 278 -14.70 -31.72 11.69
C LEU A 278 -13.37 -32.45 11.51
N PHE A 279 -12.83 -32.51 10.29
CA PHE A 279 -11.50 -33.04 10.03
C PHE A 279 -10.44 -32.33 10.89
N ARG A 280 -10.45 -31.00 10.92
CA ARG A 280 -9.53 -30.20 11.74
C ARG A 280 -9.75 -30.42 13.24
N LEU A 281 -10.98 -30.34 13.72
CA LEU A 281 -11.32 -30.49 15.15
C LEU A 281 -10.98 -31.88 15.71
N ASN A 282 -10.87 -32.90 14.86
CA ASN A 282 -10.50 -34.26 15.23
C ASN A 282 -9.03 -34.58 14.92
N ASN A 283 -8.15 -33.56 14.94
CA ASN A 283 -6.71 -33.68 14.74
C ASN A 283 -6.31 -34.28 13.38
N GLY A 284 -7.11 -34.09 12.32
CA GLY A 284 -6.85 -34.69 11.01
C GLY A 284 -5.50 -34.29 10.40
N PHE A 285 -5.05 -33.05 10.61
CA PHE A 285 -3.72 -32.60 10.17
C PHE A 285 -2.56 -33.28 10.93
N SER A 286 -2.79 -33.74 12.16
CA SER A 286 -1.77 -34.38 12.98
C SER A 286 -1.41 -35.79 12.49
N ILE A 287 -2.25 -36.44 11.67
CA ILE A 287 -1.97 -37.77 11.11
C ILE A 287 -0.64 -37.76 10.33
N ILE A 288 -0.32 -36.66 9.63
CA ILE A 288 0.95 -36.54 8.90
C ILE A 288 2.14 -36.52 9.86
N SER A 289 2.07 -35.76 10.95
CA SER A 289 3.17 -35.67 11.91
C SER A 289 3.32 -36.93 12.76
N SER A 290 2.20 -37.59 13.07
CA SER A 290 2.15 -38.71 14.01
C SER A 290 2.35 -40.08 13.34
N ASN A 291 2.14 -40.20 12.03
CA ASN A 291 2.31 -41.46 11.30
C ASN A 291 3.59 -41.44 10.44
N ASP A 292 4.57 -42.27 10.79
CA ASP A 292 5.87 -42.30 10.12
C ASP A 292 5.81 -42.66 8.63
N MET A 293 4.82 -43.47 8.19
CA MET A 293 4.67 -43.82 6.77
C MET A 293 4.18 -42.62 5.96
N VAL A 294 3.15 -41.95 6.48
CA VAL A 294 2.56 -40.74 5.88
C VAL A 294 3.57 -39.58 5.88
N ARG A 295 4.40 -39.46 6.93
CA ARG A 295 5.47 -38.46 6.96
C ARG A 295 6.53 -38.73 5.90
N ARG A 296 6.98 -39.99 5.78
CA ARG A 296 8.07 -40.37 4.88
C ARG A 296 7.72 -40.17 3.40
N CYS A 297 6.47 -40.41 2.99
CA CYS A 297 6.08 -40.24 1.59
C CYS A 297 6.18 -38.79 1.07
N LEU A 298 6.21 -37.80 1.97
CA LEU A 298 6.34 -36.38 1.65
C LEU A 298 7.81 -35.93 1.51
N LEU A 299 8.78 -36.82 1.75
CA LEU A 299 10.21 -36.53 1.61
C LEU A 299 10.66 -36.74 0.15
N PRO A 300 11.55 -35.88 -0.39
CA PRO A 300 11.98 -35.94 -1.80
C PRO A 300 12.74 -37.22 -2.18
N GLU A 301 13.35 -37.88 -1.19
CA GLU A 301 14.17 -39.08 -1.35
C GLU A 301 13.34 -40.33 -1.69
N THR A 302 12.02 -40.23 -1.56
CA THR A 302 11.10 -41.36 -1.72
C THR A 302 10.81 -41.62 -3.19
N LYS A 303 11.31 -42.75 -3.71
CA LYS A 303 11.25 -43.10 -5.15
C LYS A 303 10.36 -44.29 -5.49
N ASP A 304 9.87 -45.03 -4.50
CA ASP A 304 9.01 -46.18 -4.79
C ASP A 304 7.61 -45.75 -5.24
N PRO A 305 6.97 -46.46 -6.20
CA PRO A 305 5.67 -46.08 -6.74
C PRO A 305 4.56 -45.97 -5.70
N GLU A 306 4.54 -46.88 -4.71
CA GLU A 306 3.49 -46.95 -3.69
C GLU A 306 3.51 -45.71 -2.78
N SER A 307 4.70 -45.26 -2.38
CA SER A 307 4.84 -44.05 -1.58
C SER A 307 4.55 -42.79 -2.39
N ARG A 308 4.79 -42.77 -3.71
CA ARG A 308 4.40 -41.63 -4.56
C ARG A 308 2.88 -41.52 -4.69
N GLU A 309 2.18 -42.65 -4.85
CA GLU A 309 0.72 -42.69 -4.83
C GLU A 309 0.15 -42.24 -3.48
N LEU A 310 0.79 -42.64 -2.38
CA LEU A 310 0.45 -42.18 -1.04
C LEU A 310 0.67 -40.66 -0.90
N CYS A 311 1.78 -40.14 -1.40
CA CYS A 311 2.08 -38.71 -1.42
C CYS A 311 1.02 -37.92 -2.18
N ALA A 312 0.67 -38.36 -3.39
CA ALA A 312 -0.40 -37.76 -4.19
C ALA A 312 -1.77 -37.78 -3.45
N SER A 313 -2.06 -38.88 -2.75
CA SER A 313 -3.29 -39.02 -1.94
C SER A 313 -3.33 -38.03 -0.77
N VAL A 314 -2.20 -37.81 -0.07
CA VAL A 314 -2.09 -36.81 1.00
C VAL A 314 -2.26 -35.39 0.47
N LEU A 315 -1.60 -35.06 -0.65
CA LEU A 315 -1.72 -33.74 -1.30
C LEU A 315 -3.16 -33.47 -1.77
N LYS A 316 -3.84 -34.48 -2.31
CA LYS A 316 -5.26 -34.39 -2.70
C LYS A 316 -6.16 -34.16 -1.49
N LEU A 317 -5.94 -34.88 -0.39
CA LEU A 317 -6.68 -34.67 0.86
C LEU A 317 -6.48 -33.24 1.38
N TRP A 318 -5.24 -32.73 1.40
CA TRP A 318 -4.94 -31.35 1.79
C TRP A 318 -5.63 -30.31 0.92
N LYS A 319 -5.63 -30.52 -0.41
CA LYS A 319 -6.35 -29.63 -1.33
C LYS A 319 -7.83 -29.55 -0.97
N VAL A 320 -8.47 -30.70 -0.75
CA VAL A 320 -9.90 -30.78 -0.44
C VAL A 320 -10.21 -30.20 0.94
N THR A 321 -9.39 -30.50 1.95
CA THR A 321 -9.61 -30.00 3.32
C THR A 321 -9.40 -28.49 3.42
N CYS A 322 -8.51 -27.91 2.61
CA CYS A 322 -8.18 -26.49 2.67
C CYS A 322 -9.00 -25.61 1.73
N ARG A 323 -9.73 -26.19 0.76
CA ARG A 323 -10.48 -25.41 -0.25
C ARG A 323 -11.53 -24.52 0.40
N GLY A 324 -11.37 -23.21 0.24
CA GLY A 324 -12.27 -22.21 0.83
C GLY A 324 -12.21 -22.09 2.36
N ASN A 325 -11.25 -22.76 3.02
CA ASN A 325 -11.15 -22.79 4.48
C ASN A 325 -9.82 -22.18 4.95
N ALA A 326 -9.89 -20.92 5.39
CA ALA A 326 -8.72 -20.13 5.77
C ALA A 326 -7.98 -20.68 7.00
N GLU A 327 -8.69 -21.22 8.00
CA GLU A 327 -8.06 -21.78 9.19
C GLU A 327 -7.36 -23.10 8.88
N ASN A 328 -7.94 -23.94 8.03
CA ASN A 328 -7.29 -25.16 7.56
C ASN A 328 -6.00 -24.85 6.78
N LEU A 329 -6.00 -23.84 5.91
CA LEU A 329 -4.79 -23.35 5.24
C LEU A 329 -3.72 -22.89 6.25
N LYS A 330 -4.14 -22.17 7.31
CA LYS A 330 -3.24 -21.69 8.36
C LYS A 330 -2.59 -22.85 9.10
N ILE A 331 -3.37 -23.83 9.57
CA ILE A 331 -2.84 -24.99 10.32
C ILE A 331 -1.90 -25.82 9.47
N LEU A 332 -2.23 -26.04 8.19
CA LEU A 332 -1.35 -26.75 7.28
C LEU A 332 0.00 -26.02 7.13
N MET A 333 -0.02 -24.69 7.06
CA MET A 333 1.18 -23.84 7.07
C MET A 333 1.82 -23.66 8.46
N GLU A 334 1.26 -24.16 9.56
CA GLU A 334 1.94 -24.20 10.86
C GLU A 334 2.78 -25.49 11.01
N CYS A 335 2.45 -26.54 10.24
CA CYS A 335 3.18 -27.80 10.23
C CYS A 335 4.54 -27.67 9.52
N PRO A 336 5.69 -27.90 10.20
CA PRO A 336 7.02 -27.75 9.59
C PRO A 336 7.25 -28.64 8.36
N ILE A 337 6.78 -29.89 8.41
CA ILE A 337 6.93 -30.86 7.32
C ILE A 337 6.23 -30.34 6.06
N SER A 338 5.00 -29.84 6.20
CA SER A 338 4.23 -29.30 5.08
C SER A 338 4.93 -28.10 4.42
N LYS A 339 5.52 -27.18 5.21
CA LYS A 339 6.26 -26.02 4.66
C LYS A 339 7.42 -26.44 3.76
N GLN A 340 8.17 -27.43 4.20
CA GLN A 340 9.34 -27.92 3.48
C GLN A 340 8.93 -28.76 2.27
N SER A 341 8.11 -29.78 2.49
CA SER A 341 7.70 -30.73 1.45
C SER A 341 6.96 -30.07 0.29
N ILE A 342 6.10 -29.07 0.52
CA ILE A 342 5.34 -28.42 -0.58
C ILE A 342 6.29 -27.79 -1.61
N VAL A 343 7.39 -27.15 -1.19
CA VAL A 343 8.31 -26.50 -2.12
C VAL A 343 9.18 -27.52 -2.85
N GLU A 344 9.60 -28.59 -2.17
CA GLU A 344 10.45 -29.64 -2.74
C GLU A 344 9.68 -30.58 -3.69
N LEU A 345 8.44 -30.95 -3.34
CA LEU A 345 7.59 -31.84 -4.13
C LEU A 345 7.15 -31.21 -5.46
N LEU A 346 7.23 -29.89 -5.60
CA LEU A 346 7.07 -29.24 -6.91
C LEU A 346 8.07 -29.75 -7.94
N THR A 347 9.30 -30.05 -7.52
CA THR A 347 10.37 -30.56 -8.40
C THR A 347 10.40 -32.09 -8.51
N SER A 348 9.34 -32.77 -8.07
CA SER A 348 9.22 -34.22 -8.23
C SER A 348 9.29 -34.62 -9.71
N GLU A 349 10.01 -35.72 -10.00
CA GLU A 349 10.02 -36.36 -11.34
C GLU A 349 8.68 -37.05 -11.66
N ASP A 350 7.85 -37.27 -10.64
CA ASP A 350 6.53 -37.85 -10.79
C ASP A 350 5.47 -36.78 -11.07
N ALA A 351 4.87 -36.86 -12.26
CA ALA A 351 3.88 -35.91 -12.75
C ALA A 351 2.63 -35.84 -11.85
N VAL A 352 2.19 -36.95 -11.24
CA VAL A 352 0.98 -36.99 -10.41
C VAL A 352 1.22 -36.23 -9.10
N VAL A 353 2.37 -36.45 -8.46
CA VAL A 353 2.76 -35.73 -7.24
C VAL A 353 2.93 -34.25 -7.52
N GLN A 354 3.59 -33.90 -8.62
CA GLN A 354 3.78 -32.53 -9.05
C GLN A 354 2.44 -31.80 -9.32
N GLN A 355 1.52 -32.44 -10.04
CA GLN A 355 0.17 -31.92 -10.27
C GLN A 355 -0.62 -31.71 -8.98
N ALA A 356 -0.57 -32.69 -8.07
CA ALA A 356 -1.26 -32.59 -6.79
C ALA A 356 -0.71 -31.44 -5.93
N CYS A 357 0.61 -31.22 -5.96
CA CYS A 357 1.27 -30.12 -5.28
C CYS A 357 0.90 -28.74 -5.87
N LEU A 358 0.93 -28.60 -7.20
CA LEU A 358 0.48 -27.38 -7.89
C LEU A 358 -1.00 -27.08 -7.59
N ALA A 359 -1.85 -28.09 -7.58
CA ALA A 359 -3.27 -27.94 -7.26
C ALA A 359 -3.50 -27.49 -5.81
N LEU A 360 -2.69 -27.94 -4.85
CA LEU A 360 -2.73 -27.48 -3.47
C LEU A 360 -2.28 -26.01 -3.36
N LEU A 361 -1.16 -25.65 -3.99
CA LEU A 361 -0.68 -24.26 -4.01
C LEU A 361 -1.68 -23.31 -4.66
N HIS A 362 -2.42 -23.76 -5.67
CA HIS A 362 -3.51 -22.99 -6.25
C HIS A 362 -4.59 -22.63 -5.22
N VAL A 363 -4.93 -23.52 -4.28
CA VAL A 363 -5.89 -23.21 -3.20
C VAL A 363 -5.40 -22.04 -2.34
N TYR A 364 -4.09 -21.98 -2.03
CA TYR A 364 -3.50 -20.83 -1.35
C TYR A 364 -3.61 -19.55 -2.19
N SER A 365 -3.52 -19.67 -3.52
CA SER A 365 -3.57 -18.54 -4.45
C SER A 365 -4.98 -17.96 -4.65
N GLU A 366 -6.03 -18.75 -4.43
CA GLU A 366 -7.41 -18.29 -4.58
C GLU A 366 -7.78 -17.23 -3.53
N MET A 367 -7.27 -17.34 -2.30
CA MET A 367 -7.63 -16.45 -1.19
C MET A 367 -6.56 -15.40 -0.86
N PRO A 368 -6.92 -14.12 -0.59
CA PRO A 368 -5.95 -13.10 -0.19
C PRO A 368 -5.14 -13.45 1.06
N TYR A 369 -5.77 -14.13 2.02
CA TYR A 369 -5.14 -14.64 3.25
C TYR A 369 -4.22 -15.85 2.95
N GLY A 370 -4.68 -16.81 2.15
CA GLY A 370 -3.86 -17.94 1.68
C GLY A 370 -2.56 -17.50 0.99
N ARG A 371 -2.63 -16.48 0.11
CA ARG A 371 -1.44 -15.90 -0.53
C ARG A 371 -0.45 -15.34 0.49
N ARG A 372 -0.96 -14.71 1.56
CA ARG A 372 -0.11 -14.17 2.63
C ARG A 372 0.56 -15.31 3.40
N LEU A 373 -0.19 -16.36 3.76
CA LEU A 373 0.35 -17.54 4.42
C LEU A 373 1.46 -18.19 3.60
N ALA A 374 1.25 -18.38 2.30
CA ALA A 374 2.26 -18.93 1.41
C ALA A 374 3.54 -18.07 1.37
N LEU A 375 3.42 -16.74 1.26
CA LEU A 375 4.56 -15.82 1.26
C LEU A 375 5.32 -15.77 2.59
N ASP A 376 4.61 -15.94 3.70
CA ASP A 376 5.16 -15.83 5.04
C ASP A 376 5.81 -17.14 5.51
N ASN A 377 5.43 -18.28 4.93
CA ASN A 377 5.84 -19.60 5.40
C ASN A 377 6.61 -20.46 4.39
N LEU A 378 6.48 -20.22 3.08
CA LEU A 378 7.20 -20.99 2.07
C LEU A 378 8.50 -20.29 1.66
N ASN A 379 9.47 -21.08 1.20
CA ASN A 379 10.69 -20.54 0.61
C ASN A 379 10.37 -19.94 -0.77
N VAL A 380 10.02 -18.65 -0.76
CA VAL A 380 9.61 -17.88 -1.94
C VAL A 380 10.65 -17.91 -3.08
N PRO A 381 11.96 -17.74 -2.82
CA PRO A 381 13.01 -17.93 -3.83
C PRO A 381 12.94 -19.27 -4.58
N ILE A 382 12.92 -20.38 -3.84
CA ILE A 382 12.89 -21.73 -4.44
C ILE A 382 11.56 -21.97 -5.15
N LEU A 383 10.45 -21.55 -4.53
CA LEU A 383 9.12 -21.63 -5.15
C LEU A 383 9.10 -20.89 -6.49
N THR A 384 9.63 -19.66 -6.54
CA THR A 384 9.67 -18.85 -7.77
C THR A 384 10.51 -19.53 -8.85
N LYS A 385 11.70 -20.01 -8.48
CA LYS A 385 12.58 -20.75 -9.40
C LYS A 385 11.86 -21.98 -9.96
N ASN A 386 11.30 -22.83 -9.09
CA ASN A 386 10.63 -24.07 -9.49
C ASN A 386 9.46 -23.77 -10.42
N LEU A 387 8.65 -22.77 -10.06
CA LEU A 387 7.52 -22.38 -10.88
C LEU A 387 7.96 -21.90 -12.29
N MET A 388 9.10 -21.23 -12.43
CA MET A 388 9.58 -20.73 -13.74
C MET A 388 9.96 -21.88 -14.70
N TYR A 389 10.42 -23.00 -14.15
CA TYR A 389 10.75 -24.20 -14.92
C TYR A 389 9.51 -24.99 -15.39
N PHE A 390 8.32 -24.76 -14.83
CA PHE A 390 7.09 -25.49 -15.20
C PHE A 390 6.42 -25.01 -16.49
N THR A 391 7.02 -24.06 -17.20
CA THR A 391 6.56 -23.61 -18.53
C THR A 391 6.77 -24.66 -19.63
N ASN A 392 7.41 -25.80 -19.31
CA ASN A 392 7.60 -26.98 -20.18
C ASN A 392 6.56 -28.10 -19.96
N LEU A 393 5.58 -27.95 -19.07
CA LEU A 393 4.62 -29.01 -18.70
C LEU A 393 3.28 -28.91 -19.46
N SER A 394 2.38 -29.88 -19.25
CA SER A 394 1.11 -29.97 -19.99
C SER A 394 0.24 -28.71 -19.84
N PRO A 395 -0.66 -28.40 -20.80
CA PRO A 395 -1.53 -27.22 -20.74
C PRO A 395 -2.33 -27.07 -19.44
N SER A 396 -2.69 -28.18 -18.78
CA SER A 396 -3.45 -28.19 -17.54
C SER A 396 -2.62 -27.76 -16.31
N GLU A 397 -1.35 -28.19 -16.26
CA GLU A 397 -0.39 -27.85 -15.19
C GLU A 397 0.03 -26.37 -15.27
N MET A 398 0.20 -25.89 -16.51
CA MET A 398 0.56 -24.49 -16.77
C MET A 398 -0.53 -23.51 -16.33
N GLY A 399 -1.82 -23.80 -16.57
CA GLY A 399 -2.91 -22.93 -16.14
C GLY A 399 -2.99 -22.73 -14.63
N SER A 400 -2.66 -23.76 -13.84
CA SER A 400 -2.60 -23.67 -12.38
C SER A 400 -1.35 -22.92 -11.90
N ALA A 401 -0.19 -23.21 -12.48
CA ALA A 401 1.05 -22.49 -12.18
C ALA A 401 0.94 -21.00 -12.54
N GLU A 402 0.32 -20.67 -13.68
CA GLU A 402 0.07 -19.31 -14.14
C GLU A 402 -0.88 -18.53 -13.21
N LYS A 403 -1.99 -19.15 -12.79
CA LYS A 403 -2.92 -18.56 -11.80
C LYS A 403 -2.23 -18.34 -10.46
N LEU A 404 -1.36 -19.26 -10.06
CA LEU A 404 -0.55 -19.15 -8.84
C LEU A 404 0.45 -17.99 -8.95
N PHE A 405 1.23 -17.95 -10.03
CA PHE A 405 2.15 -16.87 -10.38
C PHE A 405 1.44 -15.51 -10.36
N SER A 406 0.42 -15.34 -11.19
CA SER A 406 -0.31 -14.07 -11.33
C SER A 406 -0.96 -13.61 -10.01
N SER A 407 -1.33 -14.54 -9.12
CA SER A 407 -1.96 -14.23 -7.82
C SER A 407 -0.95 -13.83 -6.74
N ILE A 408 0.24 -14.43 -6.72
CA ILE A 408 1.27 -14.20 -5.69
C ILE A 408 2.09 -12.93 -5.97
N HIS A 409 2.32 -12.58 -7.24
CA HIS A 409 3.31 -11.57 -7.66
C HIS A 409 2.87 -10.10 -7.48
N CYS A 410 1.67 -9.86 -6.93
CA CYS A 410 1.09 -8.52 -6.79
C CYS A 410 1.38 -7.81 -5.45
N LYS A 411 2.33 -8.30 -4.65
CA LYS A 411 2.63 -7.72 -3.32
C LYS A 411 4.09 -7.28 -3.19
N THR A 412 4.31 -6.07 -2.66
CA THR A 412 5.64 -5.50 -2.39
C THR A 412 6.55 -6.46 -1.62
N ARG A 413 6.00 -7.25 -0.68
CA ARG A 413 6.75 -8.25 0.10
C ARG A 413 7.37 -9.35 -0.77
N PHE A 414 6.61 -9.87 -1.74
CA PHE A 414 7.10 -10.90 -2.67
C PHE A 414 8.26 -10.36 -3.49
N CYS A 415 8.11 -9.15 -4.05
CA CYS A 415 9.18 -8.51 -4.81
C CYS A 415 10.46 -8.38 -3.97
N ILE A 416 10.34 -7.98 -2.69
CA ILE A 416 11.47 -7.88 -1.77
C ILE A 416 12.14 -9.25 -1.55
N GLN A 417 11.37 -10.31 -1.32
CA GLN A 417 11.90 -11.66 -1.05
C GLN A 417 12.63 -12.29 -2.25
N VAL A 418 12.32 -11.87 -3.48
CA VAL A 418 12.91 -12.43 -4.70
C VAL A 418 14.11 -11.62 -5.21
N ARG A 419 14.34 -10.39 -4.73
CA ARG A 419 15.41 -9.48 -5.21
C ARG A 419 16.77 -10.15 -5.34
N ASP A 420 17.23 -10.81 -4.27
CA ASP A 420 18.59 -11.37 -4.20
C ASP A 420 18.78 -12.59 -5.10
N VAL A 421 17.68 -13.24 -5.51
CA VAL A 421 17.71 -14.45 -6.35
C VAL A 421 17.11 -14.21 -7.74
N LEU A 422 16.68 -12.98 -8.05
CA LEU A 422 15.88 -12.67 -9.23
C LEU A 422 16.55 -13.15 -10.52
N THR A 423 17.86 -12.90 -10.66
CA THR A 423 18.61 -13.30 -11.84
C THR A 423 18.57 -14.82 -12.06
N GLY A 424 18.91 -15.60 -11.04
CA GLY A 424 18.96 -17.07 -11.16
C GLY A 424 17.59 -17.74 -11.18
N ALA A 425 16.61 -17.19 -10.45
CA ALA A 425 15.29 -17.78 -10.29
C ALA A 425 14.31 -17.37 -11.39
N VAL A 426 14.46 -16.18 -11.99
CA VAL A 426 13.51 -15.61 -12.96
C VAL A 426 14.20 -15.25 -14.27
N VAL A 427 15.25 -14.42 -14.26
CA VAL A 427 15.83 -13.88 -15.50
C VAL A 427 16.43 -14.98 -16.37
N VAL A 428 17.28 -15.83 -15.81
CA VAL A 428 17.93 -16.91 -16.58
C VAL A 428 16.91 -17.89 -17.20
N PRO A 429 15.94 -18.43 -16.45
CA PRO A 429 14.87 -19.25 -17.04
C PRO A 429 14.05 -18.50 -18.10
N PHE A 430 13.67 -17.24 -17.82
CA PHE A 430 12.89 -16.44 -18.75
C PHE A 430 13.64 -16.19 -20.06
N THR A 431 14.93 -15.85 -20.00
CA THR A 431 15.81 -15.70 -21.17
C THR A 431 15.88 -16.99 -21.99
N SER A 432 15.98 -18.15 -21.34
CA SER A 432 15.98 -19.46 -22.02
C SER A 432 14.67 -19.72 -22.77
N ILE A 433 13.53 -19.40 -22.14
CA ILE A 433 12.19 -19.50 -22.75
C ILE A 433 12.09 -18.57 -23.96
N LEU A 434 12.53 -17.31 -23.83
CA LEU A 434 12.48 -16.32 -24.90
C LEU A 434 13.30 -16.75 -26.14
N ARG A 435 14.48 -17.33 -25.95
CA ARG A 435 15.32 -17.85 -27.05
C ARG A 435 14.63 -18.96 -27.84
N ASN A 436 13.69 -19.67 -27.23
CA ASN A 436 12.99 -20.83 -27.80
C ASN A 436 11.47 -20.62 -27.92
N VAL A 437 10.99 -19.37 -28.05
CA VAL A 437 9.55 -19.02 -28.05
C VAL A 437 8.65 -19.92 -28.92
N SER A 438 9.13 -20.35 -30.09
CA SER A 438 8.36 -21.20 -31.00
C SER A 438 8.08 -22.61 -30.46
N ALA A 439 8.85 -23.09 -29.48
CA ALA A 439 8.66 -24.38 -28.83
C ALA A 439 7.63 -24.35 -27.69
N PHE A 440 7.16 -23.15 -27.29
CA PHE A 440 6.23 -22.96 -26.18
C PHE A 440 4.81 -22.65 -26.66
N ASN A 441 3.84 -22.90 -25.78
CA ASN A 441 2.44 -22.61 -26.05
C ASN A 441 2.18 -21.08 -26.10
N GLN A 442 1.65 -20.60 -27.23
CA GLN A 442 1.33 -19.19 -27.44
C GLN A 442 0.35 -18.60 -26.41
N GLN A 443 -0.49 -19.42 -25.77
CA GLN A 443 -1.45 -18.95 -24.76
C GLN A 443 -0.79 -18.74 -23.38
N THR A 444 0.37 -19.36 -23.11
CA THR A 444 1.00 -19.34 -21.78
C THR A 444 2.13 -18.31 -21.65
N LEU A 445 2.74 -17.93 -22.78
CA LEU A 445 3.79 -16.93 -22.81
C LEU A 445 3.32 -15.52 -22.41
N PRO A 446 2.17 -14.98 -22.87
CA PRO A 446 1.77 -13.61 -22.51
C PRO A 446 1.56 -13.42 -21.00
N PRO A 447 0.89 -14.34 -20.27
CA PRO A 447 0.80 -14.28 -18.81
C PRO A 447 2.15 -14.36 -18.09
N LEU A 448 3.10 -15.18 -18.59
CA LEU A 448 4.45 -15.27 -18.05
C LEU A 448 5.20 -13.94 -18.21
N VAL A 449 5.15 -13.35 -19.41
CA VAL A 449 5.73 -12.03 -19.70
C VAL A 449 5.09 -10.96 -18.82
N SER A 450 3.77 -11.03 -18.59
CA SER A 450 3.05 -10.15 -17.67
C SER A 450 3.53 -10.31 -16.23
N ALA A 451 3.80 -11.53 -15.76
CA ALA A 451 4.31 -11.79 -14.42
C ALA A 451 5.70 -11.17 -14.21
N VAL A 452 6.61 -11.33 -15.18
CA VAL A 452 7.93 -10.65 -15.17
C VAL A 452 7.75 -9.13 -15.21
N GLY A 453 6.80 -8.62 -15.99
CA GLY A 453 6.46 -7.19 -16.01
C GLY A 453 5.95 -6.66 -14.66
N ARG A 454 5.19 -7.46 -13.90
CA ARG A 454 4.76 -7.09 -12.54
C ARG A 454 5.92 -7.07 -11.55
N LEU A 455 6.85 -8.03 -11.65
CA LEU A 455 8.09 -8.00 -10.87
C LEU A 455 8.92 -6.75 -11.15
N ALA A 456 9.00 -6.36 -12.43
CA ALA A 456 9.67 -5.15 -12.89
C ALA A 456 8.88 -3.84 -12.60
N ARG A 457 7.79 -3.87 -11.84
CA ARG A 457 7.22 -2.64 -11.23
C ARG A 457 8.05 -2.19 -10.02
N ASP A 458 8.72 -3.13 -9.36
CA ASP A 458 9.69 -2.82 -8.31
C ASP A 458 10.97 -2.27 -8.94
N ASN A 459 11.46 -1.12 -8.46
CA ASN A 459 12.58 -0.44 -9.09
C ASN A 459 13.88 -1.27 -9.06
N VAL A 460 14.13 -2.00 -7.97
CA VAL A 460 15.35 -2.82 -7.84
C VAL A 460 15.31 -3.99 -8.82
N ASN A 461 14.18 -4.69 -8.88
CA ASN A 461 13.97 -5.79 -9.82
C ASN A 461 14.05 -5.30 -11.27
N ARG A 462 13.42 -4.17 -11.59
CA ARG A 462 13.47 -3.57 -12.92
C ARG A 462 14.90 -3.25 -13.34
N CYS A 463 15.68 -2.61 -12.46
CA CYS A 463 17.08 -2.33 -12.73
C CYS A 463 17.87 -3.62 -12.98
N SER A 464 17.66 -4.66 -12.17
CA SER A 464 18.34 -5.95 -12.35
C SER A 464 18.07 -6.55 -13.75
N VAL A 465 16.80 -6.62 -14.18
CA VAL A 465 16.46 -7.14 -15.51
C VAL A 465 16.97 -6.23 -16.63
N ALA A 466 16.87 -4.91 -16.47
CA ALA A 466 17.28 -3.94 -17.50
C ALA A 466 18.81 -3.92 -17.74
N HIS A 467 19.62 -4.35 -16.78
CA HIS A 467 21.08 -4.42 -16.92
C HIS A 467 21.58 -5.77 -17.46
N ASP A 468 20.70 -6.76 -17.67
CA ASP A 468 21.08 -8.10 -18.15
C ASP A 468 21.15 -8.15 -19.69
N PRO A 469 22.35 -8.24 -20.30
CA PRO A 469 22.49 -8.18 -21.76
C PRO A 469 21.94 -9.42 -22.48
N ASP A 470 21.98 -10.59 -21.84
CA ASP A 470 21.49 -11.85 -22.42
C ASP A 470 19.96 -11.82 -22.61
N CYS A 471 19.25 -11.23 -21.65
CA CYS A 471 17.81 -10.98 -21.71
C CYS A 471 17.45 -10.06 -22.89
N TRP A 472 18.22 -8.99 -23.12
CA TRP A 472 18.01 -8.09 -24.26
C TRP A 472 18.28 -8.75 -25.62
N THR A 473 19.31 -9.60 -25.72
CA THR A 473 19.53 -10.43 -26.91
C THR A 473 18.32 -11.33 -27.15
N ALA A 474 17.81 -11.98 -26.09
CA ALA A 474 16.64 -12.85 -26.20
C ALA A 474 15.35 -12.10 -26.57
N PHE A 475 15.17 -10.84 -26.16
CA PHE A 475 14.04 -10.01 -26.61
C PHE A 475 14.06 -9.75 -28.11
N VAL A 476 15.23 -9.40 -28.68
CA VAL A 476 15.38 -9.16 -30.12
C VAL A 476 15.07 -10.43 -30.92
N ASP A 477 15.61 -11.57 -30.48
CA ASP A 477 15.35 -12.88 -31.10
C ASP A 477 13.86 -13.26 -30.99
N ALA A 478 13.26 -13.08 -29.81
CA ALA A 478 11.86 -13.40 -29.56
C ALA A 478 10.91 -12.55 -30.41
N ILE A 479 11.16 -11.24 -30.55
CA ILE A 479 10.34 -10.37 -31.42
C ILE A 479 10.37 -10.88 -32.87
N SER A 480 11.57 -11.16 -33.38
CA SER A 480 11.77 -11.62 -34.75
C SER A 480 11.06 -12.95 -35.01
N ARG A 481 11.15 -13.90 -34.06
CA ARG A 481 10.46 -15.20 -34.13
C ARG A 481 8.94 -15.08 -33.98
N CYS A 482 8.45 -14.27 -33.03
CA CYS A 482 7.01 -14.05 -32.85
C CYS A 482 6.38 -13.50 -34.14
N ARG A 483 7.08 -12.57 -34.82
CA ARG A 483 6.63 -12.03 -36.10
C ARG A 483 6.56 -13.10 -37.18
N ALA A 484 7.58 -13.96 -37.28
CA ALA A 484 7.60 -15.04 -38.27
C ALA A 484 6.50 -16.09 -38.05
N CYS A 485 6.12 -16.33 -36.79
CA CYS A 485 5.07 -17.28 -36.41
C CYS A 485 3.67 -16.67 -36.24
N ASP A 486 3.51 -15.35 -36.44
CA ASP A 486 2.28 -14.58 -36.18
C ASP A 486 1.74 -14.65 -34.74
N TYR A 487 2.63 -14.72 -33.74
CA TYR A 487 2.28 -14.79 -32.31
C TYR A 487 1.97 -13.40 -31.73
N LYS A 488 0.86 -12.80 -32.17
CA LYS A 488 0.48 -11.41 -31.86
C LYS A 488 0.34 -11.10 -30.37
N ASP A 489 -0.27 -11.99 -29.59
CA ASP A 489 -0.49 -11.77 -28.15
C ASP A 489 0.83 -11.80 -27.36
N VAL A 490 1.74 -12.70 -27.73
CA VAL A 490 3.07 -12.80 -27.14
C VAL A 490 3.87 -11.54 -27.48
N LEU A 491 3.83 -11.12 -28.74
CA LEU A 491 4.50 -9.92 -29.20
C LEU A 491 3.99 -8.67 -28.48
N TYR A 492 2.67 -8.52 -28.33
CA TYR A 492 2.06 -7.42 -27.60
C TYR A 492 2.55 -7.35 -26.14
N ALA A 493 2.57 -8.50 -25.45
CA ALA A 493 3.06 -8.59 -24.07
C ALA A 493 4.57 -8.26 -23.97
N LEU A 494 5.39 -8.78 -24.89
CA LEU A 494 6.84 -8.56 -24.91
C LEU A 494 7.19 -7.09 -25.11
N LEU A 495 6.57 -6.42 -26.08
CA LEU A 495 6.80 -5.00 -26.32
C LEU A 495 6.38 -4.17 -25.09
N GLY A 496 5.27 -4.53 -24.44
CA GLY A 496 4.86 -3.91 -23.17
C GLY A 496 5.89 -4.05 -22.05
N LEU A 497 6.50 -5.23 -21.91
CA LEU A 497 7.58 -5.47 -20.95
C LEU A 497 8.83 -4.65 -21.29
N ILE A 498 9.23 -4.63 -22.55
CA ILE A 498 10.39 -3.86 -23.02
C ILE A 498 10.22 -2.37 -22.70
N ILE A 499 9.06 -1.78 -23.00
CA ILE A 499 8.76 -0.38 -22.65
C ILE A 499 8.98 -0.12 -21.15
N ASN A 500 8.48 -1.01 -20.28
CA ASN A 500 8.65 -0.87 -18.83
C ASN A 500 10.12 -0.98 -18.40
N LEU A 501 10.88 -1.92 -18.97
CA LEU A 501 12.31 -2.08 -18.65
C LEU A 501 13.14 -0.89 -19.16
N SER A 502 12.77 -0.33 -20.31
CA SER A 502 13.44 0.82 -20.94
C SER A 502 13.24 2.14 -20.22
N THR A 503 12.45 2.20 -19.13
CA THR A 503 12.45 3.38 -18.25
C THR A 503 13.75 3.52 -17.44
N VAL A 504 14.57 2.47 -17.42
CA VAL A 504 15.91 2.49 -16.81
C VAL A 504 16.95 2.79 -17.88
N THR A 505 17.88 3.69 -17.60
CA THR A 505 19.07 3.89 -18.44
C THR A 505 20.07 2.78 -18.17
N SER A 506 20.46 2.02 -19.20
CA SER A 506 21.35 0.86 -19.04
C SER A 506 22.28 0.69 -20.25
N PRO A 507 23.58 0.40 -20.05
CA PRO A 507 24.50 0.08 -21.15
C PRO A 507 24.03 -1.12 -21.98
N ALA A 508 23.32 -2.08 -21.37
CA ALA A 508 22.76 -3.21 -22.08
C ALA A 508 21.67 -2.77 -23.08
N ILE A 509 20.82 -1.81 -22.71
CA ILE A 509 19.82 -1.24 -23.61
C ILE A 509 20.49 -0.48 -24.74
N GLN A 510 21.47 0.36 -24.43
CA GLN A 510 22.19 1.16 -25.43
C GLN A 510 22.80 0.27 -26.52
N LYS A 511 23.41 -0.85 -26.13
CA LYS A 511 24.01 -1.84 -27.05
C LYS A 511 22.98 -2.50 -27.97
N HIS A 512 21.76 -2.79 -27.49
CA HIS A 512 20.73 -3.50 -28.25
C HIS A 512 19.73 -2.55 -28.94
N ALA A 513 19.86 -1.24 -28.72
CA ALA A 513 18.92 -0.23 -29.18
C ALA A 513 18.78 -0.21 -30.72
N ALA A 514 19.88 -0.36 -31.46
CA ALA A 514 19.85 -0.40 -32.92
C ALA A 514 19.10 -1.65 -33.44
N ALA A 515 19.33 -2.82 -32.84
CA ALA A 515 18.64 -4.06 -33.21
C ALA A 515 17.13 -3.98 -32.90
N LEU A 516 16.76 -3.50 -31.71
CA LEU A 516 15.36 -3.26 -31.34
C LEU A 516 14.69 -2.25 -32.27
N CYS A 517 15.42 -1.22 -32.70
CA CYS A 517 14.94 -0.24 -33.66
C CYS A 517 14.55 -0.92 -34.98
N VAL A 518 15.44 -1.74 -35.56
CA VAL A 518 15.16 -2.51 -36.79
C VAL A 518 13.91 -3.37 -36.62
N CYS A 519 13.81 -4.14 -35.53
CA CYS A 519 12.64 -4.97 -35.27
C CYS A 519 11.35 -4.15 -35.20
N CYS A 520 11.36 -3.03 -34.47
CA CYS A 520 10.17 -2.20 -34.28
C CYS A 520 9.77 -1.45 -35.56
N MET A 521 10.72 -1.00 -36.38
CA MET A 521 10.44 -0.35 -37.67
C MET A 521 9.60 -1.22 -38.60
N ASP A 522 9.83 -2.53 -38.60
CA ASP A 522 8.99 -3.46 -39.35
C ASP A 522 7.59 -3.62 -38.73
N LEU A 523 7.50 -3.65 -37.40
CA LEU A 523 6.22 -3.78 -36.69
C LEU A 523 5.32 -2.54 -36.83
N LEU A 524 5.88 -1.36 -37.10
CA LEU A 524 5.09 -0.17 -37.42
C LEU A 524 4.26 -0.32 -38.71
N LYS A 525 4.55 -1.33 -39.53
CA LYS A 525 3.81 -1.66 -40.75
C LYS A 525 2.74 -2.74 -40.53
N ASP A 526 2.56 -3.22 -39.30
CA ASP A 526 1.59 -4.28 -38.98
C ASP A 526 0.15 -3.79 -39.16
N SER A 527 -0.72 -4.71 -39.57
CA SER A 527 -2.18 -4.55 -39.60
C SER A 527 -2.82 -4.23 -38.24
N ASN A 528 -2.22 -4.67 -37.13
CA ASN A 528 -2.75 -4.54 -35.79
C ASN A 528 -2.27 -3.23 -35.13
N GLY A 529 -3.20 -2.29 -34.92
CA GLY A 529 -2.92 -0.99 -34.30
C GLY A 529 -2.32 -1.06 -32.90
N ASP A 530 -2.65 -2.08 -32.10
CA ASP A 530 -2.08 -2.24 -30.76
C ASP A 530 -0.59 -2.61 -30.80
N ILE A 531 -0.20 -3.42 -31.78
CA ILE A 531 1.21 -3.78 -32.03
C ILE A 531 1.97 -2.54 -32.52
N VAL A 532 1.41 -1.77 -33.45
CA VAL A 532 1.98 -0.51 -33.93
C VAL A 532 2.20 0.46 -32.77
N THR A 533 1.21 0.62 -31.89
CA THR A 533 1.29 1.48 -30.70
C THR A 533 2.42 1.05 -29.78
N ARG A 534 2.54 -0.25 -29.50
CA ARG A 534 3.60 -0.80 -28.63
C ARG A 534 4.98 -0.69 -29.27
N ALA A 535 5.11 -0.94 -30.56
CA ALA A 535 6.37 -0.78 -31.29
C ALA A 535 6.85 0.69 -31.25
N ALA A 536 5.93 1.65 -31.44
CA ALA A 536 6.23 3.07 -31.26
C ALA A 536 6.67 3.38 -29.82
N GLY A 537 6.05 2.76 -28.82
CA GLY A 537 6.45 2.92 -27.42
C GLY A 537 7.84 2.35 -27.10
N VAL A 538 8.24 1.24 -27.71
CA VAL A 538 9.60 0.72 -27.56
C VAL A 538 10.61 1.71 -28.15
N LEU A 539 10.35 2.22 -29.35
CA LEU A 539 11.20 3.21 -30.00
C LEU A 539 11.32 4.49 -29.16
N SER A 540 10.21 4.98 -28.60
CA SER A 540 10.20 6.20 -27.79
C SER A 540 11.03 6.07 -26.51
N ALA A 541 11.13 4.86 -25.95
CA ALA A 541 11.89 4.59 -24.72
C ALA A 541 13.38 4.26 -24.99
N VAL A 542 13.68 3.61 -26.13
CA VAL A 542 15.03 3.08 -26.43
C VAL A 542 15.88 4.09 -27.20
N LEU A 543 15.32 4.83 -28.15
CA LEU A 543 16.07 5.78 -28.98
C LEU A 543 16.78 6.90 -28.19
N PRO A 544 16.18 7.51 -27.14
CA PRO A 544 16.88 8.51 -26.34
C PRO A 544 18.18 8.02 -25.69
N GLN A 545 18.36 6.69 -25.57
CA GLN A 545 19.51 6.11 -24.90
C GLN A 545 20.70 5.86 -25.85
N SER A 546 20.49 5.83 -27.17
CA SER A 546 21.53 5.46 -28.14
C SER A 546 21.50 6.34 -29.39
N SER A 547 22.54 7.16 -29.57
CA SER A 547 22.73 7.99 -30.76
C SER A 547 22.86 7.16 -32.04
N GLU A 548 23.51 6.00 -31.96
CA GLU A 548 23.61 5.03 -33.07
C GLU A 548 22.22 4.52 -33.48
N ALA A 549 21.36 4.17 -32.52
CA ALA A 549 20.01 3.74 -32.81
C ALA A 549 19.16 4.86 -33.46
N VAL A 550 19.35 6.11 -33.05
CA VAL A 550 18.72 7.27 -33.71
C VAL A 550 19.20 7.40 -35.16
N GLN A 551 20.50 7.26 -35.43
CA GLN A 551 21.01 7.31 -36.80
C GLN A 551 20.40 6.22 -37.68
N HIS A 552 20.32 4.99 -37.17
CA HIS A 552 19.65 3.89 -37.88
C HIS A 552 18.15 4.16 -38.11
N ALA A 553 17.44 4.71 -37.11
CA ALA A 553 16.03 5.05 -37.24
C ALA A 553 15.80 6.09 -38.36
N LEU A 554 16.67 7.11 -38.44
CA LEU A 554 16.61 8.15 -39.47
C LEU A 554 16.85 7.58 -40.88
N GLN A 555 17.78 6.64 -41.03
CA GLN A 555 17.99 5.94 -42.31
C GLN A 555 16.73 5.18 -42.78
N GLN A 556 15.85 4.80 -41.85
CA GLN A 556 14.59 4.11 -42.14
C GLN A 556 13.37 5.05 -42.21
N ASN A 557 13.57 6.37 -42.29
CA ASN A 557 12.52 7.39 -42.38
C ASN A 557 11.56 7.41 -41.16
N ILE A 558 12.08 7.17 -39.96
CA ILE A 558 11.29 7.16 -38.71
C ILE A 558 10.48 8.45 -38.51
N VAL A 559 11.02 9.61 -38.91
CA VAL A 559 10.37 10.90 -38.71
C VAL A 559 9.08 10.96 -39.51
N ARG A 560 9.12 10.56 -40.79
CA ARG A 560 7.92 10.45 -41.63
C ARG A 560 6.89 9.48 -41.04
N VAL A 561 7.32 8.30 -40.57
CA VAL A 561 6.42 7.30 -40.00
C VAL A 561 5.73 7.82 -38.74
N MET A 562 6.49 8.37 -37.79
CA MET A 562 5.91 8.92 -36.55
C MET A 562 4.99 10.11 -36.82
N HIS A 563 5.35 10.97 -37.76
CA HIS A 563 4.50 12.08 -38.18
C HIS A 563 3.16 11.61 -38.77
N GLN A 564 3.13 10.48 -39.50
CA GLN A 564 1.88 9.88 -39.96
C GLN A 564 1.06 9.31 -38.80
N LEU A 565 1.71 8.70 -37.80
CA LEU A 565 1.03 8.15 -36.62
C LEU A 565 0.38 9.24 -35.76
N LEU A 566 0.94 10.45 -35.69
CA LEU A 566 0.32 11.59 -35.00
C LEU A 566 -1.07 11.93 -35.57
N LYS A 567 -1.37 11.56 -36.81
CA LYS A 567 -2.64 11.90 -37.49
C LYS A 567 -3.76 10.90 -37.22
N ARG A 568 -3.47 9.80 -36.53
CA ARG A 568 -4.44 8.73 -36.27
C ARG A 568 -5.37 9.01 -35.09
N ASP A 569 -5.14 10.08 -34.34
CA ASP A 569 -5.93 10.52 -33.17
C ASP A 569 -6.13 9.42 -32.10
N GLU A 570 -5.14 8.53 -31.97
CA GLU A 570 -5.09 7.50 -30.93
C GLU A 570 -4.20 8.01 -29.78
N PRO A 571 -4.70 8.14 -28.53
CA PRO A 571 -3.96 8.84 -27.46
C PRO A 571 -2.57 8.28 -27.14
N MET A 572 -2.45 6.96 -26.98
CA MET A 572 -1.17 6.30 -26.65
C MET A 572 -0.21 6.30 -27.83
N THR A 573 -0.72 6.09 -29.04
CA THR A 573 0.07 6.14 -30.28
C THR A 573 0.65 7.54 -30.48
N THR A 574 -0.18 8.57 -30.28
CA THR A 574 0.22 9.98 -30.34
C THR A 574 1.32 10.28 -29.32
N LYS A 575 1.16 9.82 -28.08
CA LYS A 575 2.15 9.98 -27.01
C LYS A 575 3.50 9.37 -27.37
N TYR A 576 3.53 8.14 -27.85
CA TYR A 576 4.79 7.49 -28.22
C TYR A 576 5.41 8.08 -29.49
N ALA A 577 4.59 8.46 -30.47
CA ALA A 577 5.06 9.10 -31.68
C ALA A 577 5.72 10.46 -31.40
N ILE A 578 5.11 11.31 -30.57
CA ILE A 578 5.70 12.62 -30.25
C ILE A 578 6.97 12.49 -29.41
N GLN A 579 7.03 11.55 -28.47
CA GLN A 579 8.25 11.26 -27.71
C GLN A 579 9.39 10.78 -28.63
N THR A 580 9.08 9.92 -29.59
CA THR A 580 10.07 9.45 -30.59
C THR A 580 10.58 10.61 -31.44
N LEU A 581 9.68 11.47 -31.93
CA LEU A 581 10.06 12.67 -32.69
C LEU A 581 10.91 13.63 -31.86
N ALA A 582 10.61 13.80 -30.57
CA ALA A 582 11.39 14.65 -29.67
C ALA A 582 12.82 14.13 -29.53
N ALA A 583 12.99 12.82 -29.36
CA ALA A 583 14.31 12.17 -29.32
C ALA A 583 15.09 12.35 -30.63
N CYS A 584 14.46 12.09 -31.78
CA CYS A 584 15.11 12.23 -33.08
C CYS A 584 15.50 13.69 -33.39
N THR A 585 14.59 14.64 -33.13
CA THR A 585 14.84 16.07 -33.36
C THR A 585 15.86 16.65 -32.38
N ALA A 586 15.97 16.12 -31.16
CA ALA A 586 17.04 16.51 -30.24
C ALA A 586 18.41 16.13 -30.80
N ALA A 587 18.54 14.90 -31.29
CA ALA A 587 19.82 14.30 -31.65
C ALA A 587 20.31 14.62 -33.07
N SER A 588 19.45 15.04 -34.00
CA SER A 588 19.83 15.22 -35.40
C SER A 588 19.18 16.41 -36.08
N ARG A 589 20.01 17.23 -36.75
CA ARG A 589 19.56 18.29 -37.65
C ARG A 589 18.74 17.75 -38.82
N LEU A 590 19.14 16.60 -39.39
CA LEU A 590 18.42 15.96 -40.51
C LEU A 590 16.98 15.59 -40.12
N ALA A 591 16.76 15.15 -38.88
CA ALA A 591 15.42 14.82 -38.38
C ALA A 591 14.51 16.05 -38.35
N ARG A 592 15.03 17.21 -37.93
CA ARG A 592 14.30 18.48 -37.92
C ARG A 592 13.95 18.93 -39.34
N GLU A 593 14.91 18.83 -40.26
CA GLU A 593 14.70 19.16 -41.67
C GLU A 593 13.65 18.24 -42.33
N GLU A 594 13.67 16.94 -42.04
CA GLU A 594 12.68 15.97 -42.53
C GLU A 594 11.27 16.26 -42.01
N LEU A 595 11.13 16.58 -40.71
CA LEU A 595 9.85 16.94 -40.12
C LEU A 595 9.27 18.18 -40.81
N LEU A 596 10.09 19.21 -41.01
CA LEU A 596 9.68 20.46 -41.65
C LEU A 596 9.43 20.36 -43.16
N LYS A 597 9.97 19.34 -43.84
CA LYS A 597 9.56 19.01 -45.22
C LYS A 597 8.10 18.58 -45.26
N SER A 598 7.65 17.85 -44.24
CA SER A 598 6.29 17.31 -44.15
C SER A 598 5.29 18.29 -43.51
N ASP A 599 5.75 19.12 -42.57
CA ASP A 599 4.94 20.11 -41.87
C ASP A 599 5.67 21.46 -41.76
N LYS A 600 5.54 22.29 -42.80
CA LYS A 600 6.27 23.56 -42.94
C LYS A 600 5.90 24.61 -41.88
N LYS A 601 4.72 24.49 -41.27
CA LYS A 601 4.18 25.46 -40.30
C LYS A 601 3.97 24.84 -38.92
N LEU A 602 4.52 23.66 -38.69
CA LEU A 602 4.35 22.89 -37.46
C LEU A 602 2.87 22.79 -37.03
N SER A 603 1.95 22.67 -38.00
CA SER A 603 0.51 22.63 -37.75
C SER A 603 0.12 21.47 -36.85
N ASP A 604 0.72 20.29 -37.04
CA ASP A 604 0.38 19.11 -36.27
C ASP A 604 0.92 19.23 -34.82
N LEU A 605 2.13 19.79 -34.64
CA LEU A 605 2.68 20.07 -33.30
C LEU A 605 1.89 21.18 -32.57
N ARG A 606 1.50 22.23 -33.29
CA ARG A 606 0.66 23.31 -32.76
C ARG A 606 -0.71 22.80 -32.35
N HIS A 607 -1.30 21.92 -33.16
CA HIS A 607 -2.55 21.26 -32.81
C HIS A 607 -2.40 20.49 -31.50
N LEU A 608 -1.38 19.63 -31.36
CA LEU A 608 -1.12 18.88 -30.13
C LEU A 608 -0.92 19.79 -28.91
N LEU A 609 -0.24 20.93 -29.07
CA LEU A 609 -0.10 21.91 -28.00
C LEU A 609 -1.44 22.61 -27.67
N GLY A 610 -2.31 22.81 -28.65
CA GLY A 610 -3.58 23.50 -28.49
C GLY A 610 -4.72 22.63 -27.96
N SER A 611 -4.76 21.34 -28.33
CA SER A 611 -5.89 20.43 -28.10
C SER A 611 -5.59 19.22 -27.21
N SER A 612 -4.33 18.88 -26.94
CA SER A 612 -4.01 17.74 -26.05
C SER A 612 -4.26 18.10 -24.58
N CYS A 613 -4.96 17.20 -23.87
CA CYS A 613 -5.08 17.22 -22.42
C CYS A 613 -3.95 16.44 -21.71
N ASP A 614 -3.13 15.66 -22.44
CA ASP A 614 -1.96 14.97 -21.88
C ASP A 614 -0.74 15.90 -21.88
N GLU A 615 -0.26 16.21 -20.68
CA GLU A 615 0.91 17.07 -20.43
C GLU A 615 2.21 16.49 -20.99
N THR A 616 2.33 15.16 -21.03
CA THR A 616 3.49 14.51 -21.66
C THR A 616 3.51 14.80 -23.15
N VAL A 617 2.33 14.79 -23.79
CA VAL A 617 2.20 15.08 -25.22
C VAL A 617 2.52 16.54 -25.50
N SER A 618 1.92 17.47 -24.77
CA SER A 618 2.18 18.90 -24.95
C SER A 618 3.64 19.27 -24.63
N GLY A 619 4.23 18.70 -23.58
CA GLY A 619 5.63 18.90 -23.22
C GLY A 619 6.60 18.42 -24.29
N ASN A 620 6.37 17.24 -24.88
CA ASN A 620 7.21 16.72 -25.97
C ASN A 620 6.96 17.49 -27.28
N ALA A 621 5.73 17.95 -27.55
CA ALA A 621 5.43 18.79 -28.70
C ALA A 621 6.15 20.16 -28.60
N ALA A 622 6.16 20.77 -27.41
CA ALA A 622 6.89 22.01 -27.14
C ALA A 622 8.41 21.81 -27.33
N LEU A 623 8.93 20.67 -26.85
CA LEU A 623 10.34 20.32 -27.00
C LEU A 623 10.73 20.09 -28.47
N CYS A 624 9.92 19.34 -29.24
CA CYS A 624 10.06 19.20 -30.69
C CYS A 624 10.07 20.56 -31.41
N CYS A 625 9.12 21.44 -31.08
CA CYS A 625 9.07 22.80 -31.62
C CYS A 625 10.36 23.55 -31.29
N ALA A 626 10.82 23.51 -30.05
CA ALA A 626 12.06 24.16 -29.62
C ALA A 626 13.29 23.68 -30.41
N HIS A 627 13.39 22.39 -30.75
CA HIS A 627 14.45 21.87 -31.60
C HIS A 627 14.34 22.37 -33.04
N CYS A 628 13.14 22.36 -33.61
CA CYS A 628 12.91 22.81 -34.99
C CYS A 628 13.17 24.30 -35.19
N LEU A 629 12.96 25.12 -34.16
CA LEU A 629 13.24 26.56 -34.16
C LEU A 629 14.74 26.91 -34.21
N GLU A 630 15.63 25.93 -34.05
CA GLU A 630 17.07 26.11 -34.29
C GLU A 630 17.43 26.18 -35.78
N LEU A 631 16.51 25.79 -36.67
CA LEU A 631 16.70 25.91 -38.11
C LEU A 631 16.34 27.31 -38.61
N GLU A 632 17.20 27.86 -39.47
CA GLU A 632 17.03 29.19 -40.02
C GLU A 632 15.74 29.34 -40.85
N GLY A 633 15.08 30.50 -40.70
CA GLY A 633 13.88 30.86 -41.46
C GLY A 633 12.57 30.20 -41.00
N ILE A 634 12.60 29.28 -40.03
CA ILE A 634 11.36 28.63 -39.52
C ILE A 634 10.53 29.60 -38.69
N SER A 635 11.15 30.38 -37.81
CA SER A 635 10.44 31.37 -36.99
C SER A 635 9.66 32.39 -37.84
N SER A 636 10.22 32.82 -38.97
CA SER A 636 9.52 33.71 -39.92
C SER A 636 8.34 33.02 -40.61
N ARG A 637 8.41 31.71 -40.90
CA ARG A 637 7.28 30.94 -41.49
C ARG A 637 6.09 30.78 -40.54
N LEU A 638 6.35 30.92 -39.24
CA LEU A 638 5.34 30.82 -38.18
C LEU A 638 4.64 32.15 -37.88
N LEU A 639 4.99 33.24 -38.56
CA LEU A 639 4.26 34.50 -38.44
C LEU A 639 2.79 34.34 -38.83
N GLY A 640 1.91 34.97 -38.07
CA GLY A 640 0.45 34.88 -38.26
C GLY A 640 -0.16 33.54 -37.83
N THR A 641 0.60 32.67 -37.16
CA THR A 641 0.06 31.43 -36.56
C THR A 641 -0.27 31.62 -35.07
N ASP A 642 -0.95 30.66 -34.47
CA ASP A 642 -1.29 30.62 -33.04
C ASP A 642 -0.15 30.06 -32.16
N ILE A 643 1.08 29.92 -32.68
CA ILE A 643 2.19 29.33 -31.92
C ILE A 643 2.52 30.11 -30.63
N VAL A 644 2.51 31.45 -30.69
CA VAL A 644 2.78 32.32 -29.54
C VAL A 644 1.73 32.15 -28.44
N PRO A 645 0.41 32.31 -28.69
CA PRO A 645 -0.59 32.14 -27.65
C PRO A 645 -0.65 30.71 -27.10
N VAL A 646 -0.42 29.70 -27.95
CA VAL A 646 -0.43 28.29 -27.53
C VAL A 646 0.76 27.96 -26.62
N LEU A 647 1.98 28.38 -26.98
CA LEU A 647 3.16 28.18 -26.12
C LEU A 647 3.07 29.00 -24.83
N LEU A 648 2.57 30.24 -24.91
CA LEU A 648 2.41 31.10 -23.75
C LEU A 648 1.44 30.49 -22.72
N ARG A 649 0.35 29.86 -23.15
CA ARG A 649 -0.60 29.16 -22.26
C ARG A 649 0.11 28.10 -21.41
N HIS A 650 0.99 27.30 -22.02
CA HIS A 650 1.73 26.25 -21.32
C HIS A 650 2.86 26.82 -20.44
N ALA A 651 3.52 27.89 -20.89
CA ALA A 651 4.51 28.60 -20.06
C ALA A 651 3.88 29.31 -18.85
N ALA A 652 2.60 29.69 -18.95
CA ALA A 652 1.83 30.35 -17.90
C ALA A 652 1.11 29.40 -16.93
N ALA A 653 1.22 28.08 -17.13
CA ALA A 653 0.53 27.10 -16.29
C ALA A 653 1.06 27.08 -14.83
N ASP A 654 0.22 26.63 -13.89
CA ASP A 654 0.53 26.58 -12.46
C ASP A 654 1.81 25.79 -12.14
N ALA A 655 2.47 26.15 -11.03
CA ALA A 655 3.78 25.63 -10.60
C ALA A 655 3.85 24.11 -10.31
N ALA A 656 2.76 23.37 -10.47
CA ALA A 656 2.74 21.92 -10.28
C ALA A 656 3.52 21.15 -11.36
N ASN A 657 3.74 21.73 -12.55
CA ASN A 657 4.35 21.03 -13.69
C ASN A 657 5.47 21.81 -14.38
N THR A 658 6.68 21.65 -13.86
CA THR A 658 7.85 22.40 -14.31
C THR A 658 8.31 22.04 -15.73
N ASP A 659 8.16 20.80 -16.19
CA ASP A 659 8.84 20.36 -17.42
C ASP A 659 8.15 20.87 -18.70
N VAL A 660 6.83 20.80 -18.77
CA VAL A 660 6.05 21.37 -19.90
C VAL A 660 6.24 22.88 -19.95
N GLN A 661 6.18 23.53 -18.78
CA GLN A 661 6.40 24.96 -18.63
C GLN A 661 7.80 25.36 -19.13
N LYS A 662 8.84 24.66 -18.69
CA LYS A 662 10.23 24.86 -19.14
C LYS A 662 10.36 24.68 -20.65
N ASN A 663 9.84 23.58 -21.20
CA ASN A 663 9.93 23.30 -22.64
C ASN A 663 9.21 24.37 -23.48
N ALA A 664 8.02 24.80 -23.04
CA ALA A 664 7.26 25.86 -23.71
C ALA A 664 7.96 27.22 -23.63
N ALA A 665 8.53 27.56 -22.47
CA ALA A 665 9.31 28.80 -22.30
C ALA A 665 10.58 28.80 -23.17
N ILE A 666 11.29 27.66 -23.26
CA ILE A 666 12.46 27.52 -24.14
C ILE A 666 12.06 27.69 -25.60
N ALA A 667 10.97 27.05 -26.04
CA ALA A 667 10.45 27.19 -27.40
C ALA A 667 10.09 28.66 -27.72
N LEU A 668 9.38 29.32 -26.80
CA LEU A 668 8.96 30.71 -26.94
C LEU A 668 10.17 31.67 -26.98
N GLY A 669 11.16 31.45 -26.13
CA GLY A 669 12.41 32.20 -26.13
C GLY A 669 13.19 32.05 -27.43
N LYS A 670 13.33 30.82 -27.96
CA LYS A 670 13.97 30.57 -29.26
C LYS A 670 13.19 31.22 -30.41
N LEU A 671 11.87 31.13 -30.40
CA LEU A 671 11.00 31.73 -31.42
C LEU A 671 11.22 33.25 -31.50
N CYS A 672 11.15 33.92 -30.35
CA CYS A 672 11.31 35.36 -30.21
C CYS A 672 12.74 35.85 -30.52
N ARG A 673 13.76 35.08 -30.13
CA ARG A 673 15.16 35.40 -30.43
C ARG A 673 15.44 35.34 -31.93
N SER A 674 14.93 34.33 -32.61
CA SER A 674 15.16 34.12 -34.04
C SER A 674 14.31 35.01 -34.94
N GLU A 675 13.15 35.49 -34.47
CA GLU A 675 12.26 36.40 -35.21
C GLU A 675 11.59 37.40 -34.24
N PRO A 676 12.11 38.64 -34.13
CA PRO A 676 11.66 39.64 -33.16
C PRO A 676 10.18 40.03 -33.28
N ARG A 677 9.53 39.87 -34.44
CA ARG A 677 8.09 40.17 -34.60
C ARG A 677 7.19 39.33 -33.70
N HIS A 678 7.64 38.16 -33.25
CA HIS A 678 6.91 37.37 -32.24
C HIS A 678 6.99 38.00 -30.84
N MET A 679 8.01 38.81 -30.54
CA MET A 679 8.11 39.55 -29.27
C MET A 679 7.03 40.62 -29.15
N ASP A 680 6.65 41.26 -30.24
CA ASP A 680 5.58 42.26 -30.24
C ASP A 680 4.25 41.59 -29.86
N LYS A 681 3.96 40.42 -30.44
CA LYS A 681 2.78 39.62 -30.09
C LYS A 681 2.82 39.12 -28.64
N LEU A 682 4.00 38.73 -28.15
CA LEU A 682 4.18 38.32 -26.76
C LEU A 682 3.94 39.48 -25.79
N ARG A 683 4.38 40.70 -26.15
CA ARG A 683 4.17 41.91 -25.36
C ARG A 683 2.70 42.31 -25.29
N GLU A 684 1.96 42.23 -26.41
CA GLU A 684 0.50 42.45 -26.44
C GLU A 684 -0.26 41.54 -25.47
N MET A 685 0.26 40.34 -25.23
CA MET A 685 -0.35 39.34 -24.35
C MET A 685 0.15 39.41 -22.89
N HIS A 686 0.91 40.44 -22.52
CA HIS A 686 1.56 40.56 -21.20
C HIS A 686 2.47 39.37 -20.85
N GLY A 687 2.97 38.63 -21.85
CA GLY A 687 3.69 37.37 -21.65
C GLY A 687 5.17 37.52 -21.28
N LEU A 688 5.71 38.75 -21.27
CA LEU A 688 7.12 39.00 -20.94
C LEU A 688 7.45 38.71 -19.47
N GLU A 689 6.53 39.02 -18.56
CA GLU A 689 6.68 38.75 -17.13
C GLU A 689 6.67 37.24 -16.84
N ILE A 690 5.81 36.51 -17.55
CA ILE A 690 5.68 35.04 -17.48
C ILE A 690 6.97 34.39 -17.97
N LEU A 691 7.49 34.81 -19.13
CA LEU A 691 8.75 34.31 -19.68
C LEU A 691 9.91 34.58 -18.70
N HIS A 692 10.00 35.79 -18.15
CA HIS A 692 11.05 36.17 -17.20
C HIS A 692 10.98 35.36 -15.89
N SER A 693 9.77 35.08 -15.39
CA SER A 693 9.54 34.21 -14.24
C SER A 693 10.00 32.76 -14.52
N CYS A 694 9.65 32.20 -15.68
CA CYS A 694 10.06 30.86 -16.08
C CYS A 694 11.58 30.73 -16.28
N MET A 695 12.23 31.74 -16.86
CA MET A 695 13.68 31.73 -17.10
C MET A 695 14.49 31.79 -15.80
N LYS A 696 13.98 32.40 -14.72
CA LYS A 696 14.59 32.31 -13.39
C LYS A 696 14.58 30.88 -12.83
N LEU A 697 13.50 30.13 -13.09
CA LEU A 697 13.39 28.72 -12.68
C LEU A 697 14.33 27.78 -13.46
N ILE A 698 14.74 28.16 -14.67
CA ILE A 698 15.70 27.40 -15.50
C ILE A 698 17.15 27.68 -15.06
N ALA A 699 17.46 28.89 -14.61
CA ALA A 699 18.82 29.25 -14.16
C ALA A 699 19.19 28.68 -12.78
N CYS A 700 18.21 28.16 -12.02
CA CYS A 700 18.40 27.59 -10.67
C CYS A 700 18.36 26.05 -10.63
N SER A 701 18.20 25.37 -11.77
CA SER A 701 18.20 23.91 -11.92
C SER A 701 19.29 23.47 -12.88
#